data_AF-G9WR95-F1
#
_entry.id   AF-G9WR95-F1
#
_cell.length_a   1.000
_cell.length_b   1.000
_cell.length_c   1.000
_cell.angle_alpha   90.00
_cell.angle_beta   90.00
_cell.angle_gamma   90.00
#
_symmetry.space_group_name_H-M   'P 1'
#
loop_
_entity.id
_entity.type
_entity.pdbx_description
1 polymer ?
#
loop_
_entity_poly.entity_id
_entity_poly.type
_entity_poly.pdbx_seq_one_letter_code
_entity_poly.pdbx_strand_id
1 'polypeptide(L)'
;MAGLSTSATSSSGLGNTSLRGFGGMASGLDRDALIEQMSRGTQTKLTKARQETTQIEWKRDAFRELADKTIEFQDDFLSFASPTSVKSEELYESNVVDVRGDAAAAKYITASGASDMTKNLKISAVTKLATAESIVSDVKGSVSAIRSGISADALAGAKTVKTSNLEGKTLEFGNYTTKGIFNQKASFTFPSSYKDDDGKTVEIDYTGDKQKLVNDLNKAAKQKNVQLGENKDLKFKYNQGANPGEDFISIEGSSDYVIKKESTALEALGYRAGAPGSTPTGTGSAAYGLSLDNFNAGTAAEHKFSKASVQESGFLDYLKDTKLTVSHSGKSREVSILTDAQKQDIETRFVGNDSTTNQNRLDAVAQAMQKNIDKEFGAGKIKVDSSTGSLSFNSANGKDTVSVNSSDQTVRSNLGIEKGASNRVSLESSIMSSLDKLGLDSFAGNKAGLDEALSHLTINGKEIKGITSDSTVSDMLKKINDADAGVKASYMQGSGRFVLIHSETGSGRSIDLGDASDANNVANKIFGATAGGGGEVNHGQDAEIVYNYGNGINEVLTSSSNTFNIDGMTITASGKFGVELDSSGNAVTKPDGSYNFDSSKTVSFSSKANVEKATASMKKFVEKYNELITSLNDHVKTRKEKGYDPLTDEQKKQLSQTSIDNWEKKAKQGILYGESSVRNFKFSMDRVMTNAINDLQKAGLKYEDMEKAGISMSSDVHDGGKLVFDEEKFKKAMETNPETVKKIMSGHNGSKGFAKVVEEAMTPYATRYASRNGGSYGELVKEGGSNKVTLKNTSTTVYQALKENNDKIEKLKTLLSTEQDRYLKQFSQLEKLISKMNTQSSYLSGLS
;
A
#
# COMPACT_ATOMS: atom_id res chain seq x y z
N MET A 1 -11.72 -18.87 -13.27
CA MET A 1 -12.28 -20.23 -13.12
C MET A 1 -11.32 -21.03 -12.27
N ALA A 2 -11.86 -21.85 -11.37
CA ALA A 2 -11.15 -22.64 -10.39
C ALA A 2 -9.97 -23.41 -11.02
N GLY A 3 -8.78 -23.22 -10.44
CA GLY A 3 -7.62 -24.02 -10.74
C GLY A 3 -7.89 -25.46 -10.33
N LEU A 4 -7.90 -26.35 -11.32
CA LEU A 4 -7.76 -27.78 -11.08
C LEU A 4 -6.27 -28.05 -10.96
N SER A 5 -5.76 -27.89 -9.74
CA SER A 5 -4.48 -28.44 -9.32
C SER A 5 -4.58 -29.96 -9.35
N THR A 6 -3.89 -30.61 -10.28
CA THR A 6 -3.61 -32.04 -10.17
C THR A 6 -2.34 -32.22 -9.36
N SER A 7 -2.56 -32.65 -8.12
CA SER A 7 -1.57 -33.16 -7.17
C SER A 7 -0.57 -34.11 -7.82
N ALA A 8 0.70 -33.77 -7.70
CA ALA A 8 1.82 -34.67 -7.93
C ALA A 8 1.85 -35.70 -6.80
N THR A 9 1.57 -36.96 -7.12
CA THR A 9 1.96 -38.10 -6.30
C THR A 9 3.13 -38.80 -6.97
N SER A 10 4.26 -38.76 -6.28
CA SER A 10 5.41 -39.62 -6.49
C SER A 10 5.02 -41.09 -6.29
N SER A 11 5.19 -41.93 -7.32
CA SER A 11 5.37 -43.37 -7.13
C SER A 11 6.29 -43.93 -8.21
N SER A 12 7.43 -44.42 -7.75
CA SER A 12 8.39 -45.30 -8.41
C SER A 12 7.77 -46.52 -9.09
N GLY A 13 8.34 -46.94 -10.23
CA GLY A 13 8.45 -48.35 -10.63
C GLY A 13 7.22 -49.02 -11.28
N LEU A 14 7.37 -49.36 -12.56
CA LEU A 14 6.76 -50.49 -13.30
C LEU A 14 5.30 -50.89 -12.97
N GLY A 15 4.41 -50.63 -13.94
CA GLY A 15 3.22 -51.45 -14.20
C GLY A 15 1.90 -50.72 -13.97
N ASN A 16 1.08 -50.67 -15.02
CA ASN A 16 -0.35 -50.43 -14.90
C ASN A 16 -0.94 -51.49 -13.94
N THR A 17 -1.22 -51.10 -12.70
CA THR A 17 -1.60 -52.01 -11.61
C THR A 17 -3.02 -52.56 -11.72
N SER A 18 -3.84 -52.10 -12.67
CA SER A 18 -5.18 -52.67 -12.88
C SER A 18 -5.18 -53.99 -13.65
N LEU A 19 -4.11 -54.28 -14.40
CA LEU A 19 -3.96 -55.55 -15.13
C LEU A 19 -3.13 -56.60 -14.38
N ARG A 20 -2.39 -56.27 -13.31
CA ARG A 20 -1.59 -57.27 -12.56
C ARG A 20 -2.44 -58.16 -11.63
N GLY A 21 -3.39 -58.90 -12.19
CA GLY A 21 -3.93 -60.11 -11.58
C GLY A 21 -3.19 -61.31 -12.13
N PHE A 22 -2.42 -62.00 -11.26
CA PHE A 22 -1.71 -63.28 -11.41
C PHE A 22 -2.12 -64.14 -12.63
N GLY A 23 -1.76 -63.69 -13.83
CA GLY A 23 -2.06 -64.33 -15.10
C GLY A 23 -0.77 -64.72 -15.79
N GLY A 24 -0.70 -65.94 -16.33
CA GLY A 24 0.47 -66.50 -17.00
C GLY A 24 1.11 -67.71 -16.32
N MET A 25 0.76 -68.06 -15.07
CA MET A 25 1.43 -69.17 -14.38
C MET A 25 1.09 -70.57 -14.92
N ALA A 26 -0.03 -70.73 -15.65
CA ALA A 26 -0.41 -72.02 -16.24
C ALA A 26 -0.05 -72.18 -17.72
N SER A 27 0.16 -71.08 -18.46
CA SER A 27 0.38 -71.08 -19.92
C SER A 27 1.72 -70.52 -20.39
N GLY A 28 2.44 -69.76 -19.54
CA GLY A 28 3.68 -69.07 -19.92
C GLY A 28 3.50 -67.89 -20.88
N LEU A 29 2.26 -67.50 -21.19
CA LEU A 29 1.95 -66.38 -22.10
C LEU A 29 1.86 -65.06 -21.32
N ASP A 30 2.54 -64.02 -21.82
CA ASP A 30 2.36 -62.65 -21.33
C ASP A 30 1.03 -62.09 -21.82
N ARG A 31 0.00 -62.32 -21.01
CA ARG A 31 -1.37 -61.89 -21.26
C ARG A 31 -1.45 -60.38 -21.50
N ASP A 32 -0.70 -59.59 -20.74
CA ASP A 32 -0.81 -58.14 -20.76
C ASP A 32 -0.23 -57.56 -22.05
N ALA A 33 0.92 -58.10 -22.50
CA ALA A 33 1.49 -57.76 -23.80
C ALA A 33 0.56 -58.12 -24.97
N LEU A 34 -0.14 -59.27 -24.90
CA LEU A 34 -1.11 -59.66 -25.92
C LEU A 34 -2.37 -58.80 -25.91
N ILE A 35 -2.91 -58.45 -24.73
CA ILE A 35 -4.05 -57.52 -24.60
C ILE A 35 -3.68 -56.14 -25.17
N GLU A 36 -2.48 -55.66 -24.88
CA GLU A 36 -1.95 -54.42 -25.45
C GLU A 36 -1.85 -54.50 -26.98
N GLN A 37 -1.29 -55.59 -27.52
CA GLN A 37 -1.18 -55.80 -28.96
C GLN A 37 -2.55 -55.89 -29.65
N MET A 38 -3.54 -56.54 -29.03
CA MET A 38 -4.90 -56.63 -29.57
C MET A 38 -5.69 -55.33 -29.47
N SER A 39 -5.41 -54.50 -28.46
CA SER A 39 -6.06 -53.18 -28.27
C SER A 39 -5.32 -52.02 -28.96
N ARG A 40 -4.18 -52.30 -29.61
CA ARG A 40 -3.30 -51.32 -30.27
C ARG A 40 -4.02 -50.44 -31.29
N GLY A 41 -5.01 -50.97 -32.00
CA GLY A 41 -5.80 -50.20 -32.98
C GLY A 41 -6.57 -49.05 -32.33
N THR A 42 -7.22 -49.31 -31.20
CA THR A 42 -7.97 -48.30 -30.43
C THR A 42 -7.04 -47.36 -29.69
N GLN A 43 -5.93 -47.87 -29.14
CA GLN A 43 -4.88 -47.03 -28.54
C GLN A 43 -4.30 -46.04 -29.56
N THR A 44 -4.00 -46.48 -30.79
CA THR A 44 -3.47 -45.60 -31.84
C THR A 44 -4.47 -44.48 -32.19
N LYS A 45 -5.77 -44.81 -32.28
CA LYS A 45 -6.83 -43.80 -32.51
C LYS A 45 -6.92 -42.81 -31.35
N LEU A 46 -6.81 -43.28 -30.11
CA LEU A 46 -6.82 -42.44 -28.90
C LEU A 46 -5.62 -41.49 -28.88
N THR A 47 -4.42 -41.99 -29.18
CA THR A 47 -3.20 -41.19 -29.29
C THR A 47 -3.34 -40.10 -30.36
N LYS A 48 -3.85 -40.46 -31.55
CA LYS A 48 -4.13 -39.49 -32.61
C LYS A 48 -5.11 -38.41 -32.17
N ALA A 49 -6.19 -38.80 -31.50
CA ALA A 49 -7.17 -37.85 -30.97
C ALA A 49 -6.55 -36.91 -29.92
N ARG A 50 -5.67 -37.40 -29.02
CA ARG A 50 -4.94 -36.53 -28.08
C ARG A 50 -4.01 -35.55 -28.79
N GLN A 51 -3.28 -36.02 -29.80
CA GLN A 51 -2.43 -35.16 -30.64
C GLN A 51 -3.28 -34.11 -31.39
N GLU A 52 -4.45 -34.50 -31.93
CA GLU A 52 -5.42 -33.57 -32.53
C GLU A 52 -5.83 -32.48 -31.52
N THR A 53 -6.12 -32.83 -30.26
CA THR A 53 -6.45 -31.84 -29.21
C THR A 53 -5.31 -30.83 -29.04
N THR A 54 -4.07 -31.30 -28.93
CA THR A 54 -2.90 -30.42 -28.79
C THR A 54 -2.72 -29.50 -30.01
N GLN A 55 -2.94 -29.98 -31.24
CA GLN A 55 -2.90 -29.12 -32.43
C GLN A 55 -4.00 -28.05 -32.39
N ILE A 56 -5.21 -28.41 -31.96
CA ILE A 56 -6.34 -27.48 -31.84
C ILE A 56 -6.02 -26.40 -30.78
N GLU A 57 -5.41 -26.77 -29.65
CA GLU A 57 -4.97 -25.82 -28.62
C GLU A 57 -3.91 -24.85 -29.14
N TRP A 58 -2.87 -25.36 -29.83
CA TRP A 58 -1.86 -24.49 -30.43
C TRP A 58 -2.44 -23.55 -31.49
N LYS A 59 -3.40 -24.03 -32.28
CA LYS A 59 -4.12 -23.21 -33.26
C LYS A 59 -4.92 -22.10 -32.58
N ARG A 60 -5.60 -22.41 -31.46
CA ARG A 60 -6.28 -21.42 -30.60
C ARG A 60 -5.33 -20.32 -30.15
N ASP A 61 -4.18 -20.73 -29.62
CA ASP A 61 -3.25 -19.82 -28.98
C ASP A 61 -2.57 -18.92 -30.03
N ALA A 62 -2.29 -19.44 -31.23
CA ALA A 62 -1.80 -18.64 -32.36
C ALA A 62 -2.83 -17.61 -32.85
N PHE A 63 -4.10 -17.98 -32.98
CA PHE A 63 -5.16 -17.02 -33.31
C PHE A 63 -5.32 -15.94 -32.25
N ARG A 64 -5.28 -16.36 -30.98
CA ARG A 64 -5.39 -15.46 -29.82
C ARG A 64 -4.24 -14.47 -29.78
N GLU A 65 -3.02 -14.92 -30.06
CA GLU A 65 -1.83 -14.05 -30.11
C GLU A 65 -1.98 -12.96 -31.18
N LEU A 66 -2.41 -13.32 -32.40
CA LEU A 66 -2.66 -12.35 -33.46
C LEU A 66 -3.77 -11.35 -33.09
N ALA A 67 -4.86 -11.84 -32.49
CA ALA A 67 -5.96 -10.99 -32.02
C ALA A 67 -5.51 -10.03 -30.92
N ASP A 68 -4.79 -10.52 -29.92
CA ASP A 68 -4.29 -9.72 -28.80
C ASP A 68 -3.30 -8.65 -29.29
N LYS A 69 -2.35 -8.99 -30.18
CA LYS A 69 -1.43 -8.02 -30.81
C LYS A 69 -2.17 -6.93 -31.58
N THR A 70 -3.21 -7.30 -32.31
CA THR A 70 -4.02 -6.36 -33.12
C THR A 70 -4.82 -5.41 -32.24
N ILE A 71 -5.40 -5.91 -31.14
CA ILE A 71 -6.15 -5.10 -30.18
C ILE A 71 -5.21 -4.15 -29.44
N GLU A 72 -4.07 -4.66 -28.97
CA GLU A 72 -3.05 -3.86 -28.28
C GLU A 72 -2.51 -2.72 -29.15
N PHE A 73 -2.24 -2.99 -30.43
CA PHE A 73 -1.88 -1.95 -31.38
C PHE A 73 -2.95 -0.83 -31.49
N GLN A 74 -4.23 -1.23 -31.61
CA GLN A 74 -5.32 -0.25 -31.66
C GLN A 74 -5.45 0.56 -30.37
N ASP A 75 -5.31 -0.09 -29.22
CA ASP A 75 -5.41 0.57 -27.92
C ASP A 75 -4.27 1.56 -27.70
N ASP A 76 -3.04 1.17 -28.02
CA ASP A 76 -1.84 1.96 -27.73
C ASP A 76 -1.67 3.13 -28.70
N PHE A 77 -2.09 3.00 -29.96
CA PHE A 77 -1.77 4.00 -30.97
C PHE A 77 -2.99 4.62 -31.68
N LEU A 78 -4.15 3.96 -31.65
CA LEU A 78 -5.34 4.40 -32.39
C LEU A 78 -6.53 4.79 -31.48
N SER A 79 -6.35 4.71 -30.17
CA SER A 79 -7.31 5.16 -29.17
C SER A 79 -7.05 6.62 -28.78
N PHE A 80 -8.08 7.46 -28.70
CA PHE A 80 -7.94 8.84 -28.19
C PHE A 80 -7.56 8.89 -26.71
N ALA A 81 -7.81 7.83 -25.95
CA ALA A 81 -7.43 7.74 -24.54
C ALA A 81 -5.95 7.40 -24.33
N SER A 82 -5.21 7.04 -25.39
CA SER A 82 -3.81 6.66 -25.27
C SER A 82 -2.89 7.88 -25.31
N PRO A 83 -1.90 7.97 -24.40
CA PRO A 83 -0.89 9.04 -24.43
C PRO A 83 0.04 8.96 -25.65
N THR A 84 0.12 7.80 -26.31
CA THR A 84 0.91 7.56 -27.54
C THR A 84 0.04 7.51 -28.80
N SER A 85 -1.20 7.99 -28.72
CA SER A 85 -2.13 7.99 -29.84
C SER A 85 -1.63 8.84 -30.99
N VAL A 86 -1.38 8.22 -32.14
CA VAL A 86 -1.05 8.93 -33.40
C VAL A 86 -2.30 9.43 -34.11
N LYS A 87 -3.48 9.23 -33.51
CA LYS A 87 -4.77 9.73 -33.99
C LYS A 87 -5.14 11.08 -33.37
N SER A 88 -4.55 11.41 -32.22
CA SER A 88 -4.85 12.67 -31.52
C SER A 88 -4.24 13.85 -32.26
N GLU A 89 -5.06 14.83 -32.60
CA GLU A 89 -4.62 16.09 -33.22
C GLU A 89 -3.65 16.86 -32.32
N GLU A 90 -3.85 16.80 -30.99
CA GLU A 90 -3.00 17.42 -29.97
C GLU A 90 -1.53 16.99 -30.06
N LEU A 91 -1.26 15.79 -30.59
CA LEU A 91 0.12 15.31 -30.78
C LEU A 91 0.88 16.16 -31.81
N TYR A 92 0.15 16.79 -32.73
CA TYR A 92 0.69 17.54 -33.85
C TYR A 92 0.49 19.06 -33.71
N GLU A 93 -0.34 19.50 -32.76
CA GLU A 93 -0.59 20.92 -32.51
C GLU A 93 0.59 21.62 -31.83
N SER A 94 0.67 22.94 -32.04
CA SER A 94 1.66 23.80 -31.38
C SER A 94 1.22 24.13 -29.96
N ASN A 95 1.40 23.19 -29.03
CA ASN A 95 0.97 23.29 -27.64
C ASN A 95 2.10 23.55 -26.62
N VAL A 96 3.36 23.62 -27.08
CA VAL A 96 4.49 24.03 -26.23
C VAL A 96 4.63 25.54 -26.32
N VAL A 97 4.31 26.23 -25.23
CA VAL A 97 4.44 27.69 -25.13
C VAL A 97 5.83 28.04 -24.58
N ASP A 98 6.70 28.56 -25.44
CA ASP A 98 7.97 29.17 -25.03
C ASP A 98 7.70 30.59 -24.51
N VAL A 99 8.12 30.85 -23.27
CA VAL A 99 8.09 32.19 -22.65
C VAL A 99 9.35 32.96 -23.07
N ARG A 100 9.18 34.17 -23.59
CA ARG A 100 10.26 35.04 -24.11
C ARG A 100 10.22 36.42 -23.50
N GLY A 101 11.37 37.06 -23.34
CA GLY A 101 11.48 38.41 -22.80
C GLY A 101 12.78 38.58 -22.04
N ASP A 102 12.86 39.62 -21.22
CA ASP A 102 13.96 39.80 -20.27
C ASP A 102 14.03 38.61 -19.30
N ALA A 103 15.22 38.05 -19.10
CA ALA A 103 15.42 36.84 -18.29
C ALA A 103 15.01 37.03 -16.82
N ALA A 104 15.09 38.25 -16.27
CA ALA A 104 14.69 38.53 -14.89
C ALA A 104 13.16 38.60 -14.73
N ALA A 105 12.40 38.84 -15.80
CA ALA A 105 10.95 38.81 -15.82
C ALA A 105 10.41 37.43 -16.26
N ALA A 106 10.92 36.90 -17.37
CA ALA A 106 10.46 35.64 -17.97
C ALA A 106 10.58 34.44 -17.01
N LYS A 107 11.57 34.43 -16.11
CA LYS A 107 11.72 33.37 -15.08
C LYS A 107 10.55 33.27 -14.11
N TYR A 108 9.74 34.31 -13.99
CA TYR A 108 8.57 34.35 -13.11
C TYR A 108 7.27 33.94 -13.78
N ILE A 109 7.30 33.65 -15.08
CA ILE A 109 6.11 33.27 -15.85
C ILE A 109 6.32 31.87 -16.41
N THR A 110 5.34 31.00 -16.19
CA THR A 110 5.15 29.79 -16.98
C THR A 110 3.81 29.86 -17.69
N ALA A 111 3.73 29.26 -18.88
CA ALA A 111 2.50 29.23 -19.65
C ALA A 111 2.31 27.88 -20.32
N SER A 112 1.05 27.47 -20.47
CA SER A 112 0.64 26.27 -21.18
C SER A 112 -0.74 26.47 -21.82
N GLY A 113 -1.08 25.62 -22.79
CA GLY A 113 -2.33 25.70 -23.54
C GLY A 113 -2.10 26.10 -25.00
N ALA A 114 -3.19 26.17 -25.76
CA ALA A 114 -3.18 26.49 -27.18
C ALA A 114 -4.19 27.62 -27.44
N SER A 115 -3.73 28.68 -28.09
CA SER A 115 -4.56 29.82 -28.48
C SER A 115 -4.01 30.43 -29.76
N ASP A 116 -4.88 30.81 -30.69
CA ASP A 116 -4.51 31.55 -31.90
C ASP A 116 -3.87 32.92 -31.55
N MET A 117 -4.18 33.45 -30.37
CA MET A 117 -3.68 34.75 -29.88
C MET A 117 -2.35 34.65 -29.14
N THR A 118 -1.78 33.45 -28.95
CA THR A 118 -0.54 33.22 -28.16
C THR A 118 0.62 34.11 -28.63
N LYS A 119 0.78 34.30 -29.94
CA LYS A 119 1.88 35.10 -30.52
C LYS A 119 1.73 36.61 -30.23
N ASN A 120 0.52 37.05 -29.93
CA ASN A 120 0.18 38.45 -29.72
C ASN A 120 0.08 38.80 -28.24
N LEU A 121 -0.22 37.81 -27.38
CA LEU A 121 -0.33 38.02 -25.95
C LEU A 121 1.02 38.40 -25.33
N LYS A 122 0.99 39.41 -24.47
CA LYS A 122 2.12 39.88 -23.67
C LYS A 122 1.69 40.09 -22.23
N ILE A 123 2.55 39.74 -21.28
CA ILE A 123 2.43 40.13 -19.87
C ILE A 123 3.33 41.33 -19.64
N SER A 124 2.70 42.48 -19.39
CA SER A 124 3.39 43.75 -19.12
C SER A 124 3.95 43.79 -17.70
N ALA A 125 3.21 43.24 -16.72
CA ALA A 125 3.62 43.22 -15.32
C ALA A 125 2.90 42.16 -14.50
N VAL A 126 3.53 41.79 -13.38
CA VAL A 126 2.90 41.11 -12.24
C VAL A 126 3.05 42.03 -11.04
N THR A 127 1.95 42.60 -10.56
CA THR A 127 1.96 43.64 -9.51
C THR A 127 1.70 43.05 -8.14
N LYS A 128 0.89 41.99 -8.06
CA LYS A 128 0.58 41.24 -6.83
C LYS A 128 0.64 39.74 -7.07
N LEU A 129 1.07 39.00 -6.05
CA LEU A 129 0.96 37.55 -5.99
C LEU A 129 -0.11 37.19 -4.98
N ALA A 130 -0.89 36.15 -5.27
CA ALA A 130 -1.89 35.66 -4.35
C ALA A 130 -1.21 35.04 -3.13
N THR A 131 -1.69 35.39 -1.94
CA THR A 131 -1.25 34.84 -0.65
C THR A 131 -2.44 34.26 0.09
N ALA A 132 -2.18 33.24 0.91
CA ALA A 132 -3.19 32.63 1.78
C ALA A 132 -3.30 33.42 3.09
N GLU A 133 -4.50 33.45 3.67
CA GLU A 133 -4.64 33.92 5.04
C GLU A 133 -3.88 32.98 6.00
N SER A 134 -3.25 33.55 7.02
CA SER A 134 -2.68 32.79 8.11
C SER A 134 -2.94 33.44 9.45
N ILE A 135 -3.21 32.60 10.45
CA ILE A 135 -3.30 32.99 11.85
C ILE A 135 -2.09 32.40 12.57
N VAL A 136 -1.27 33.28 13.14
CA VAL A 136 -0.22 32.95 14.10
C VAL A 136 -0.78 33.22 15.48
N SER A 137 -1.02 32.16 16.25
CA SER A 137 -1.65 32.27 17.57
C SER A 137 -0.83 33.13 18.52
N ASP A 138 -1.47 33.59 19.60
CA ASP A 138 -0.77 34.08 20.78
C ASP A 138 0.27 33.07 21.30
N VAL A 139 1.30 33.55 22.00
CA VAL A 139 2.30 32.65 22.63
C VAL A 139 1.59 31.73 23.62
N LYS A 140 1.76 30.43 23.42
CA LYS A 140 1.21 29.36 24.25
C LYS A 140 2.26 28.86 25.24
N GLY A 141 1.84 28.80 26.50
CA GLY A 141 2.64 28.32 27.62
C GLY A 141 3.65 29.34 28.11
N SER A 142 3.35 29.97 29.24
CA SER A 142 4.39 30.39 30.17
C SER A 142 5.23 29.18 30.57
N VAL A 143 6.53 29.38 30.79
CA VAL A 143 7.41 28.28 31.21
C VAL A 143 6.99 27.76 32.58
N SER A 144 6.34 26.61 32.60
CA SER A 144 5.86 25.93 33.81
C SER A 144 6.83 24.81 34.20
N ALA A 145 7.22 24.69 35.47
CA ALA A 145 8.07 23.58 35.88
C ALA A 145 7.37 22.23 35.69
N ILE A 146 8.10 21.22 35.21
CA ILE A 146 7.62 19.84 35.14
C ILE A 146 7.66 19.29 36.56
N ARG A 147 6.50 19.03 37.17
CA ARG A 147 6.42 18.41 38.50
C ARG A 147 6.47 16.89 38.39
N SER A 148 7.12 16.26 39.36
CA SER A 148 7.11 14.81 39.53
C SER A 148 6.40 14.43 40.83
N GLY A 149 6.01 13.17 40.95
CA GLY A 149 5.55 12.53 42.18
C GLY A 149 6.67 12.13 43.15
N ILE A 150 7.93 12.52 42.90
CA ILE A 150 9.03 12.37 43.86
C ILE A 150 8.86 13.48 44.92
N SER A 151 8.17 13.16 46.00
CA SER A 151 7.85 14.09 47.09
C SER A 151 8.52 13.70 48.41
N ALA A 152 8.56 14.65 49.35
CA ALA A 152 9.05 14.41 50.70
C ALA A 152 8.29 13.23 51.36
N ASP A 153 6.97 13.18 51.20
CA ASP A 153 6.13 12.10 51.73
C ASP A 153 6.40 10.75 51.06
N ALA A 154 6.58 10.72 49.73
CA ALA A 154 6.92 9.49 49.02
C ALA A 154 8.26 8.91 49.50
N LEU A 155 9.24 9.78 49.75
CA LEU A 155 10.56 9.40 50.28
C LEU A 155 10.55 9.05 51.78
N ALA A 156 9.47 9.35 52.51
CA ALA A 156 9.28 8.99 53.91
C ALA A 156 8.74 7.57 54.13
N GLY A 157 8.50 6.83 53.05
CA GLY A 157 7.86 5.51 53.10
C GLY A 157 6.34 5.56 53.16
N ALA A 158 5.72 6.74 52.97
CA ALA A 158 4.26 6.85 52.87
C ALA A 158 3.70 6.30 51.55
N LYS A 159 4.57 6.07 50.55
CA LYS A 159 4.23 5.47 49.25
C LYS A 159 5.14 4.27 48.98
N THR A 160 4.54 3.12 48.70
CA THR A 160 5.25 1.98 48.10
C THR A 160 5.23 2.10 46.58
N VAL A 161 6.31 1.71 45.93
CA VAL A 161 6.40 1.63 44.46
C VAL A 161 5.89 0.27 44.04
N LYS A 162 5.07 0.23 42.98
CA LYS A 162 4.60 -1.01 42.37
C LYS A 162 5.28 -1.22 41.03
N THR A 163 5.84 -2.40 40.80
CA THR A 163 6.34 -2.84 39.49
C THR A 163 5.61 -4.09 39.02
N SER A 164 5.58 -4.34 37.72
CA SER A 164 4.90 -5.50 37.15
C SER A 164 5.71 -6.78 37.36
N ASN A 165 5.06 -7.83 37.84
CA ASN A 165 5.59 -9.21 37.76
C ASN A 165 5.09 -9.95 36.51
N LEU A 166 4.24 -9.32 35.69
CA LEU A 166 3.63 -9.95 34.51
C LEU A 166 4.25 -9.49 33.21
N GLU A 167 4.61 -8.21 33.10
CA GLU A 167 5.12 -7.62 31.86
C GLU A 167 6.36 -8.37 31.35
N GLY A 168 6.35 -8.73 30.08
CA GLY A 168 7.42 -9.52 29.44
C GLY A 168 7.43 -11.01 29.80
N LYS A 169 6.62 -11.48 30.77
CA LYS A 169 6.48 -12.90 31.06
C LYS A 169 5.62 -13.61 30.01
N THR A 170 5.66 -14.94 29.99
CA THR A 170 5.02 -15.73 28.94
C THR A 170 4.19 -16.88 29.51
N LEU A 171 3.03 -17.13 28.91
CA LEU A 171 2.26 -18.36 29.00
C LEU A 171 2.42 -19.17 27.71
N GLU A 172 2.82 -20.44 27.83
CA GLU A 172 2.93 -21.36 26.71
C GLU A 172 1.83 -22.42 26.78
N PHE A 173 1.10 -22.61 25.68
CA PHE A 173 -0.01 -23.56 25.57
C PHE A 173 0.31 -24.60 24.50
N GLY A 174 -0.01 -25.86 24.75
CA GLY A 174 0.28 -26.93 23.81
C GLY A 174 -0.16 -28.30 24.27
N ASN A 175 0.46 -29.33 23.71
CA ASN A 175 0.20 -30.73 24.03
C ASN A 175 1.50 -31.48 24.30
N TYR A 176 1.47 -32.42 25.24
CA TYR A 176 2.59 -33.32 25.49
C TYR A 176 2.39 -34.66 24.80
N THR A 177 3.46 -35.17 24.20
CA THR A 177 3.48 -36.58 23.80
C THR A 177 3.45 -37.47 25.04
N THR A 178 3.13 -38.76 24.89
CA THR A 178 3.19 -39.74 25.98
C THR A 178 4.59 -39.88 26.61
N LYS A 179 5.63 -39.39 25.92
CA LYS A 179 7.02 -39.34 26.40
C LYS A 179 7.41 -38.00 27.05
N GLY A 180 6.46 -37.08 27.25
CA GLY A 180 6.73 -35.80 27.93
C GLY A 180 7.37 -34.72 27.06
N ILE A 181 7.34 -34.86 25.72
CA ILE A 181 7.83 -33.80 24.81
C ILE A 181 6.72 -32.78 24.58
N PHE A 182 6.97 -31.52 24.90
CA PHE A 182 6.01 -30.42 24.72
C PHE A 182 5.96 -29.94 23.26
N ASN A 183 4.78 -29.97 22.67
CA ASN A 183 4.50 -29.38 21.36
C ASN A 183 3.68 -28.10 21.57
N GLN A 184 4.35 -26.95 21.50
CA GLN A 184 3.70 -25.65 21.60
C GLN A 184 2.71 -25.43 20.47
N LYS A 185 1.54 -24.89 20.80
CA LYS A 185 0.46 -24.55 19.87
C LYS A 185 0.11 -23.07 19.90
N ALA A 186 0.21 -22.45 21.07
CA ALA A 186 0.05 -21.01 21.24
C ALA A 186 0.98 -20.50 22.33
N SER A 187 1.26 -19.20 22.31
CA SER A 187 2.02 -18.52 23.35
C SER A 187 1.52 -17.09 23.49
N PHE A 188 1.48 -16.60 24.72
CA PHE A 188 1.13 -15.23 25.03
C PHE A 188 2.19 -14.62 25.94
N THR A 189 2.99 -13.72 25.36
CA THR A 189 3.87 -12.83 26.11
C THR A 189 3.13 -11.54 26.43
N PHE A 190 3.03 -11.23 27.73
CA PHE A 190 2.38 -10.04 28.29
C PHE A 190 3.09 -8.77 27.78
N PRO A 191 2.48 -7.99 26.87
CA PRO A 191 3.17 -6.89 26.19
C PRO A 191 3.10 -5.58 26.99
N SER A 192 4.01 -4.65 26.72
CA SER A 192 3.97 -3.29 27.30
C SER A 192 2.85 -2.41 26.72
N SER A 193 2.38 -2.73 25.50
CA SER A 193 1.34 -1.99 24.79
C SER A 193 0.64 -2.84 23.73
N TYR A 194 -0.49 -2.34 23.23
CA TYR A 194 -1.22 -2.91 22.09
C TYR A 194 -1.71 -1.79 21.15
N LYS A 195 -2.23 -2.16 19.98
CA LYS A 195 -2.92 -1.23 19.08
C LYS A 195 -4.42 -1.40 19.23
N ASP A 196 -5.13 -0.32 19.51
CA ASP A 196 -6.60 -0.34 19.50
C ASP A 196 -7.17 -0.40 18.08
N ASP A 197 -8.50 -0.41 17.96
CA ASP A 197 -9.21 -0.55 16.69
C ASP A 197 -8.93 0.62 15.71
N ASP A 198 -8.50 1.79 16.23
CA ASP A 198 -8.10 2.97 15.47
C ASP A 198 -6.60 2.98 15.12
N GLY A 199 -5.85 1.93 15.51
CA GLY A 199 -4.42 1.83 15.29
C GLY A 199 -3.57 2.69 16.23
N LYS A 200 -4.15 3.26 17.28
CA LYS A 200 -3.44 4.02 18.32
C LYS A 200 -2.74 3.07 19.29
N THR A 201 -1.51 3.42 19.68
CA THR A 201 -0.78 2.64 20.71
C THR A 201 -1.37 2.93 22.08
N VAL A 202 -1.87 1.89 22.75
CA VAL A 202 -2.34 1.93 24.13
C VAL A 202 -1.31 1.20 24.99
N GLU A 203 -0.70 1.90 25.93
CA GLU A 203 0.22 1.31 26.91
C GLU A 203 -0.58 0.62 28.05
N ILE A 204 -0.08 -0.51 28.54
CA ILE A 204 -0.76 -1.34 29.53
C ILE A 204 -0.24 -1.02 30.93
N ASP A 205 -1.13 -0.56 31.81
CA ASP A 205 -0.82 -0.38 33.22
C ASP A 205 -1.03 -1.70 33.99
N TYR A 206 0.06 -2.38 34.31
CA TYR A 206 0.05 -3.62 35.09
C TYR A 206 -0.18 -3.42 36.60
N THR A 207 -0.01 -2.20 37.08
CA THR A 207 0.03 -1.87 38.51
C THR A 207 -1.25 -1.22 39.03
N GLY A 208 -2.08 -0.68 38.13
CA GLY A 208 -3.36 -0.04 38.41
C GLY A 208 -4.54 -1.01 38.51
N ASP A 209 -5.70 -0.56 37.99
CA ASP A 209 -6.96 -1.28 38.06
C ASP A 209 -6.93 -2.63 37.31
N LYS A 210 -7.31 -3.70 38.01
CA LYS A 210 -7.17 -5.07 37.50
C LYS A 210 -8.21 -5.44 36.46
N GLN A 211 -9.40 -4.86 36.51
CA GLN A 211 -10.41 -5.07 35.49
C GLN A 211 -9.98 -4.41 34.17
N LYS A 212 -9.45 -3.19 34.23
CA LYS A 212 -8.86 -2.50 33.08
C LYS A 212 -7.67 -3.28 32.52
N LEU A 213 -6.76 -3.75 33.37
CA LEU A 213 -5.63 -4.59 32.95
C LEU A 213 -6.11 -5.81 32.16
N VAL A 214 -7.08 -6.58 32.68
CA VAL A 214 -7.62 -7.75 31.98
C VAL A 214 -8.26 -7.37 30.64
N ASN A 215 -8.99 -6.25 30.57
CA ASN A 215 -9.55 -5.77 29.32
C ASN A 215 -8.47 -5.44 28.27
N ASP A 216 -7.40 -4.76 28.69
CA ASP A 216 -6.25 -4.42 27.83
C ASP A 216 -5.51 -5.68 27.38
N LEU A 217 -5.30 -6.66 28.28
CA LEU A 217 -4.69 -7.95 27.94
C LEU A 217 -5.53 -8.75 26.95
N ASN A 218 -6.86 -8.73 27.08
CA ASN A 218 -7.76 -9.40 26.14
C ASN A 218 -7.70 -8.76 24.75
N LYS A 219 -7.64 -7.42 24.66
CA LYS A 219 -7.44 -6.73 23.38
C LYS A 219 -6.07 -7.07 22.78
N ALA A 220 -5.02 -7.10 23.58
CA ALA A 220 -3.68 -7.49 23.14
C ALA A 220 -3.62 -8.95 22.65
N ALA A 221 -4.30 -9.88 23.33
CA ALA A 221 -4.39 -11.29 22.94
C ALA A 221 -5.14 -11.45 21.61
N LYS A 222 -6.26 -10.75 21.43
CA LYS A 222 -7.03 -10.71 20.19
C LYS A 222 -6.21 -10.14 19.03
N GLN A 223 -5.49 -9.04 19.24
CA GLN A 223 -4.60 -8.45 18.22
C GLN A 223 -3.51 -9.44 17.77
N LYS A 224 -2.95 -10.22 18.70
CA LYS A 224 -1.96 -11.26 18.39
C LYS A 224 -2.58 -12.56 17.85
N ASN A 225 -3.90 -12.61 17.66
CA ASN A 225 -4.65 -13.77 17.21
C ASN A 225 -4.30 -15.06 18.00
N VAL A 226 -4.18 -14.94 19.33
CA VAL A 226 -3.83 -16.07 20.19
C VAL A 226 -5.07 -16.94 20.42
N GLN A 227 -5.08 -18.12 19.82
CA GLN A 227 -6.22 -19.05 19.88
C GLN A 227 -5.91 -20.29 20.72
N LEU A 228 -6.86 -20.68 21.56
CA LEU A 228 -6.85 -21.89 22.38
C LEU A 228 -7.97 -22.84 21.89
N GLY A 229 -7.72 -23.51 20.77
CA GLY A 229 -8.64 -24.46 20.12
C GLY A 229 -9.22 -23.91 18.82
N GLU A 230 -10.05 -24.70 18.12
CA GLU A 230 -10.71 -24.25 16.89
C GLU A 230 -11.65 -23.05 17.19
N ASN A 231 -11.29 -21.87 16.68
CA ASN A 231 -12.06 -20.63 16.78
C ASN A 231 -12.36 -20.14 18.21
N LYS A 232 -11.50 -20.43 19.20
CA LYS A 232 -11.61 -19.89 20.56
C LYS A 232 -10.42 -19.02 20.90
N ASP A 233 -10.65 -17.72 21.09
CA ASP A 233 -9.62 -16.78 21.50
C ASP A 233 -9.21 -16.98 22.97
N LEU A 234 -7.95 -16.72 23.28
CA LEU A 234 -7.48 -16.60 24.66
C LEU A 234 -8.19 -15.42 25.33
N LYS A 235 -8.86 -15.69 26.45
CA LYS A 235 -9.51 -14.63 27.24
C LYS A 235 -9.22 -14.79 28.73
N PHE A 236 -8.70 -13.73 29.31
CA PHE A 236 -8.53 -13.56 30.73
C PHE A 236 -9.81 -13.01 31.35
N LYS A 237 -10.11 -13.43 32.57
CA LYS A 237 -11.20 -12.89 33.37
C LYS A 237 -10.69 -12.57 34.77
N TYR A 238 -10.94 -11.34 35.18
CA TYR A 238 -10.75 -10.89 36.55
C TYR A 238 -11.94 -11.34 37.39
N ASN A 239 -11.69 -11.98 38.52
CA ASN A 239 -12.73 -12.40 39.46
C ASN A 239 -12.44 -11.75 40.82
N GLN A 240 -13.35 -10.87 41.23
CA GLN A 240 -13.30 -10.26 42.55
C GLN A 240 -13.67 -11.31 43.59
N GLY A 241 -12.87 -11.44 44.65
CA GLY A 241 -13.17 -12.29 45.80
C GLY A 241 -14.36 -11.79 46.60
N ALA A 242 -14.81 -12.63 47.54
CA ALA A 242 -15.84 -12.24 48.51
C ALA A 242 -15.35 -11.09 49.42
N ASN A 243 -14.04 -11.04 49.70
CA ASN A 243 -13.40 -9.99 50.49
C ASN A 243 -12.36 -9.20 49.67
N PRO A 244 -12.06 -7.94 50.07
CA PRO A 244 -10.98 -7.17 49.46
C PRO A 244 -9.63 -7.90 49.50
N GLY A 245 -8.96 -7.99 48.35
CA GLY A 245 -7.67 -8.67 48.22
C GLY A 245 -7.75 -10.18 47.99
N GLU A 246 -8.94 -10.78 47.99
CA GLU A 246 -9.16 -12.19 47.65
C GLU A 246 -9.46 -12.41 46.15
N ASP A 247 -8.78 -11.68 45.27
CA ASP A 247 -9.03 -11.74 43.84
C ASP A 247 -8.22 -12.83 43.14
N PHE A 248 -8.75 -13.33 42.02
CA PHE A 248 -8.05 -14.31 41.19
C PHE A 248 -8.31 -14.07 39.71
N ILE A 249 -7.41 -14.59 38.87
CA ILE A 249 -7.54 -14.55 37.41
C ILE A 249 -7.87 -15.93 36.88
N SER A 250 -8.81 -16.01 35.95
CA SER A 250 -9.10 -17.24 35.23
C SER A 250 -8.88 -17.07 33.75
N ILE A 251 -8.58 -18.17 33.06
CA ILE A 251 -8.45 -18.23 31.60
C ILE A 251 -9.64 -19.02 31.05
N GLU A 252 -10.31 -18.42 30.06
CA GLU A 252 -11.34 -19.04 29.24
C GLU A 252 -10.70 -19.49 27.90
N GLY A 253 -11.00 -20.72 27.45
CA GLY A 253 -10.43 -21.32 26.23
C GLY A 253 -10.95 -22.74 25.98
N SER A 254 -10.39 -23.45 24.99
CA SER A 254 -10.64 -24.89 24.80
C SER A 254 -9.79 -25.73 25.75
N SER A 255 -10.34 -26.87 26.19
CA SER A 255 -9.63 -27.91 26.96
C SER A 255 -8.63 -28.71 26.11
N ASP A 256 -8.53 -28.44 24.81
CA ASP A 256 -7.66 -29.17 23.87
C ASP A 256 -6.16 -28.96 24.11
N TYR A 257 -5.80 -27.93 24.88
CA TYR A 257 -4.43 -27.58 25.23
C TYR A 257 -4.25 -27.46 26.74
N VAL A 258 -3.04 -27.75 27.18
CA VAL A 258 -2.57 -27.55 28.55
C VAL A 258 -1.56 -26.41 28.58
N ILE A 259 -1.50 -25.70 29.71
CA ILE A 259 -0.45 -24.74 30.01
C ILE A 259 0.81 -25.52 30.37
N LYS A 260 1.95 -25.12 29.79
CA LYS A 260 3.26 -25.63 30.16
C LYS A 260 3.62 -25.17 31.58
N LYS A 261 3.97 -26.09 32.47
CA LYS A 261 4.24 -25.80 33.89
C LYS A 261 5.44 -24.87 34.10
N GLU A 262 6.36 -24.81 33.14
CA GLU A 262 7.52 -23.92 33.16
C GLU A 262 7.21 -22.50 32.63
N SER A 263 5.95 -22.19 32.32
CA SER A 263 5.54 -20.85 31.89
C SER A 263 5.87 -19.82 32.98
N THR A 264 6.60 -18.78 32.60
CA THR A 264 7.17 -17.82 33.56
C THR A 264 6.13 -16.95 34.26
N ALA A 265 4.94 -16.79 33.65
CA ALA A 265 3.87 -15.95 34.18
C ALA A 265 3.03 -16.60 35.30
N LEU A 266 3.11 -17.92 35.51
CA LEU A 266 2.18 -18.66 36.39
C LEU A 266 2.13 -18.12 37.81
N GLU A 267 3.29 -17.91 38.44
CA GLU A 267 3.36 -17.37 39.80
C GLU A 267 2.79 -15.95 39.88
N ALA A 268 3.08 -15.11 38.89
CA ALA A 268 2.59 -13.73 38.81
C ALA A 268 1.08 -13.65 38.55
N LEU A 269 0.49 -14.72 38.00
CA LEU A 269 -0.96 -14.89 37.88
C LEU A 269 -1.61 -15.44 39.16
N GLY A 270 -0.82 -15.70 40.21
CA GLY A 270 -1.31 -16.21 41.48
C GLY A 270 -1.44 -17.74 41.55
N TYR A 271 -0.94 -18.48 40.57
CA TYR A 271 -0.91 -19.94 40.63
C TYR A 271 0.29 -20.44 41.43
N ARG A 272 0.06 -21.39 42.35
CA ARG A 272 1.12 -22.05 43.13
C ARG A 272 1.19 -23.53 42.82
N ALA A 273 2.42 -24.05 42.65
CA ALA A 273 2.64 -25.48 42.50
C ALA A 273 2.10 -26.24 43.73
N GLY A 274 1.32 -27.30 43.51
CA GLY A 274 0.64 -28.03 44.58
C GLY A 274 -0.81 -27.64 44.84
N ALA A 275 -1.34 -26.61 44.16
CA ALA A 275 -2.76 -26.22 44.25
C ALA A 275 -3.72 -27.33 43.75
N PRO A 276 -5.04 -27.26 44.04
CA PRO A 276 -6.00 -28.30 43.65
C PRO A 276 -5.89 -28.71 42.16
N GLY A 277 -5.80 -30.02 41.89
CA GLY A 277 -5.63 -30.55 40.54
C GLY A 277 -4.20 -30.52 39.97
N SER A 278 -3.19 -30.10 40.74
CA SER A 278 -1.79 -30.04 40.28
C SER A 278 -1.10 -31.40 40.11
N THR A 279 -1.65 -32.46 40.72
CA THR A 279 -1.13 -33.83 40.61
C THR A 279 -1.50 -34.43 39.25
N PRO A 280 -0.52 -34.79 38.41
CA PRO A 280 -0.83 -35.38 37.12
C PRO A 280 -1.43 -36.77 37.27
N THR A 281 -2.49 -37.04 36.51
CA THR A 281 -3.13 -38.37 36.43
C THR A 281 -3.21 -38.79 34.96
N GLY A 282 -2.59 -39.91 34.59
CA GLY A 282 -2.65 -40.46 33.23
C GLY A 282 -1.33 -40.38 32.45
N THR A 283 -1.42 -40.19 31.13
CA THR A 283 -0.27 -40.10 30.21
C THR A 283 -0.39 -38.85 29.31
N GLY A 284 0.69 -38.42 28.66
CA GLY A 284 0.66 -37.29 27.73
C GLY A 284 0.34 -35.95 28.42
N SER A 285 -0.50 -35.11 27.81
CA SER A 285 -0.87 -33.78 28.36
C SER A 285 -1.42 -33.83 29.79
N ALA A 286 -2.15 -34.90 30.17
CA ALA A 286 -2.68 -35.08 31.52
C ALA A 286 -1.59 -35.42 32.57
N ALA A 287 -0.43 -35.93 32.12
CA ALA A 287 0.71 -36.27 32.99
C ALA A 287 1.72 -35.12 33.14
N TYR A 288 1.85 -34.26 32.13
CA TYR A 288 2.93 -33.27 32.08
C TYR A 288 2.45 -31.82 32.09
N GLY A 289 1.24 -31.53 31.61
CA GLY A 289 0.71 -30.17 31.54
C GLY A 289 -0.16 -29.77 32.72
N LEU A 290 -0.51 -28.48 32.75
CA LEU A 290 -1.50 -27.89 33.65
C LEU A 290 -2.76 -27.58 32.86
N SER A 291 -3.88 -28.25 33.15
CA SER A 291 -5.16 -27.94 32.48
C SER A 291 -5.68 -26.55 32.88
N LEU A 292 -6.51 -25.95 32.02
CA LEU A 292 -7.15 -24.66 32.32
C LEU A 292 -8.00 -24.73 33.59
N ASP A 293 -8.75 -25.81 33.79
CA ASP A 293 -9.58 -26.00 34.98
C ASP A 293 -8.73 -26.05 36.26
N ASN A 294 -7.58 -26.74 36.23
CA ASN A 294 -6.68 -26.84 37.38
C ASN A 294 -5.96 -25.51 37.64
N PHE A 295 -5.61 -24.76 36.59
CA PHE A 295 -5.09 -23.40 36.74
C PHE A 295 -6.14 -22.47 37.37
N ASN A 296 -7.37 -22.49 36.86
CA ASN A 296 -8.48 -21.65 37.34
C ASN A 296 -8.86 -22.00 38.79
N ALA A 297 -8.94 -23.29 39.13
CA ALA A 297 -9.20 -23.74 40.49
C ALA A 297 -8.04 -23.39 41.43
N GLY A 298 -6.79 -23.52 40.97
CA GLY A 298 -5.61 -23.23 41.77
C GLY A 298 -5.45 -21.75 42.10
N THR A 299 -5.68 -20.87 41.12
CA THR A 299 -5.66 -19.41 41.33
C THR A 299 -6.84 -18.96 42.20
N ALA A 300 -8.03 -19.55 42.01
CA ALA A 300 -9.18 -19.31 42.86
C ALA A 300 -8.91 -19.72 44.31
N ALA A 301 -8.30 -20.88 44.56
CA ALA A 301 -7.98 -21.32 45.92
C ALA A 301 -6.96 -20.41 46.63
N GLU A 302 -6.04 -19.80 45.90
CA GLU A 302 -5.00 -18.95 46.48
C GLU A 302 -5.42 -17.50 46.68
N HIS A 303 -6.38 -16.97 45.90
CA HIS A 303 -6.97 -15.64 46.08
C HIS A 303 -5.92 -14.51 46.18
N LYS A 304 -4.89 -14.54 45.33
CA LYS A 304 -3.70 -13.66 45.44
C LYS A 304 -3.32 -12.93 44.16
N PHE A 305 -4.19 -12.84 43.16
CA PHE A 305 -3.79 -12.28 41.85
C PHE A 305 -3.28 -10.83 41.96
N SER A 306 -4.00 -9.93 42.65
CA SER A 306 -3.56 -8.54 42.79
C SER A 306 -2.20 -8.43 43.47
N LYS A 307 -1.95 -9.27 44.48
CA LYS A 307 -0.68 -9.29 45.22
C LYS A 307 0.45 -9.94 44.42
N ALA A 308 0.18 -11.01 43.68
CA ALA A 308 1.19 -11.75 42.93
C ALA A 308 1.61 -11.04 41.63
N SER A 309 0.68 -10.31 41.01
CA SER A 309 0.90 -9.60 39.74
C SER A 309 1.82 -8.39 39.85
N VAL A 310 2.10 -7.90 41.07
CA VAL A 310 2.97 -6.75 41.31
C VAL A 310 4.03 -7.04 42.36
N GLN A 311 5.18 -6.38 42.24
CA GLN A 311 6.18 -6.33 43.29
C GLN A 311 6.14 -4.95 43.94
N GLU A 312 6.19 -4.91 45.28
CA GLU A 312 6.27 -3.66 46.05
C GLU A 312 7.69 -3.42 46.57
N SER A 313 8.18 -2.19 46.46
CA SER A 313 9.48 -1.78 46.99
C SER A 313 9.43 -0.38 47.63
N GLY A 314 10.44 -0.07 48.44
CA GLY A 314 10.62 1.27 49.01
C GLY A 314 10.93 2.30 47.92
N PHE A 315 10.37 3.51 48.06
CA PHE A 315 10.51 4.54 47.02
C PHE A 315 11.97 4.94 46.77
N LEU A 316 12.77 5.09 47.82
CA LEU A 316 14.18 5.46 47.69
C LEU A 316 15.03 4.33 47.06
N ASP A 317 14.73 3.07 47.38
CA ASP A 317 15.34 1.91 46.73
C ASP A 317 14.98 1.83 45.24
N TYR A 318 13.77 2.26 44.87
CA TYR A 318 13.36 2.30 43.47
C TYR A 318 14.05 3.41 42.68
N LEU A 319 14.28 4.58 43.27
CA LEU A 319 14.98 5.68 42.57
C LEU A 319 16.43 5.33 42.23
N LYS A 320 17.02 4.39 42.97
CA LYS A 320 18.33 3.79 42.70
C LYS A 320 18.32 3.12 41.32
N ASP A 321 19.25 3.50 40.45
CA ASP A 321 19.39 2.98 39.09
C ASP A 321 18.21 3.24 38.13
N THR A 322 17.11 3.83 38.60
CA THR A 322 16.04 4.32 37.73
C THR A 322 16.55 5.49 36.90
N LYS A 323 16.31 5.41 35.58
CA LYS A 323 16.72 6.42 34.61
C LYS A 323 15.52 7.15 34.03
N LEU A 324 15.73 8.43 33.73
CA LEU A 324 14.81 9.27 32.98
C LEU A 324 15.47 9.73 31.69
N THR A 325 14.70 9.80 30.61
CA THR A 325 15.10 10.54 29.42
C THR A 325 14.83 12.01 29.67
N VAL A 326 15.89 12.79 29.83
CA VAL A 326 15.83 14.25 29.96
C VAL A 326 16.25 14.85 28.63
N SER A 327 15.56 15.90 28.18
CA SER A 327 15.98 16.66 27.00
C SER A 327 16.09 18.15 27.29
N HIS A 328 17.03 18.80 26.61
CA HIS A 328 17.23 20.25 26.65
C HIS A 328 17.63 20.74 25.25
N SER A 329 16.90 21.74 24.74
CA SER A 329 17.14 22.32 23.40
C SER A 329 17.28 21.26 22.29
N GLY A 330 16.45 20.21 22.33
CA GLY A 330 16.41 19.14 21.33
C GLY A 330 17.45 18.01 21.49
N LYS A 331 18.33 18.07 22.49
CA LYS A 331 19.26 16.97 22.82
C LYS A 331 18.70 16.14 23.97
N SER A 332 18.58 14.83 23.79
CA SER A 332 18.13 13.89 24.82
C SER A 332 19.28 13.09 25.42
N ARG A 333 19.21 12.79 26.72
CA ARG A 333 20.14 11.93 27.46
C ARG A 333 19.36 11.09 28.47
N GLU A 334 19.84 9.87 28.72
CA GLU A 334 19.40 9.12 29.88
C GLU A 334 20.15 9.59 31.12
N VAL A 335 19.41 9.96 32.17
CA VAL A 335 19.97 10.45 33.43
C VAL A 335 19.44 9.57 34.55
N SER A 336 20.36 8.98 35.32
CA SER A 336 20.00 8.26 36.55
C SER A 336 19.49 9.23 37.62
N ILE A 337 18.40 8.87 38.29
CA ILE A 337 17.85 9.67 39.40
C ILE A 337 18.83 9.64 40.59
N LEU A 338 19.21 8.44 41.04
CA LEU A 338 20.22 8.21 42.06
C LEU A 338 21.17 7.09 41.65
N THR A 339 22.42 7.19 42.09
CA THR A 339 23.38 6.06 42.12
C THR A 339 23.30 5.35 43.47
N ASP A 340 23.76 4.10 43.54
CA ASP A 340 23.89 3.33 44.79
C ASP A 340 24.60 4.11 45.91
N ALA A 341 25.72 4.75 45.57
CA ALA A 341 26.50 5.54 46.53
C ALA A 341 25.72 6.76 47.04
N GLN A 342 25.00 7.48 46.16
CA GLN A 342 24.16 8.61 46.56
C GLN A 342 23.00 8.16 47.44
N LYS A 343 22.37 7.02 47.11
CA LYS A 343 21.28 6.45 47.90
C LYS A 343 21.73 6.09 49.31
N GLN A 344 22.82 5.34 49.45
CA GLN A 344 23.36 4.92 50.77
C GLN A 344 23.74 6.11 51.66
N ASP A 345 24.33 7.14 51.04
CA ASP A 345 24.71 8.37 51.72
C ASP A 345 23.47 9.16 52.21
N ILE A 346 22.42 9.27 51.39
CA ILE A 346 21.14 9.89 51.78
C ILE A 346 20.50 9.13 52.95
N GLU A 347 20.45 7.80 52.89
CA GLU A 347 19.88 6.97 53.97
C GLU A 347 20.62 7.12 55.29
N THR A 348 21.95 7.21 55.23
CA THR A 348 22.79 7.36 56.42
C THR A 348 22.61 8.72 57.07
N ARG A 349 22.44 9.78 56.27
CA ARG A 349 22.32 11.16 56.76
C ARG A 349 20.95 11.51 57.32
N PHE A 350 19.88 10.92 56.78
CA PHE A 350 18.51 11.33 57.09
C PHE A 350 17.70 10.16 57.68
N VAL A 351 17.94 9.87 58.96
CA VAL A 351 17.24 8.84 59.73
C VAL A 351 16.01 9.44 60.42
N GLY A 352 14.81 8.91 60.15
CA GLY A 352 13.55 9.39 60.71
C GLY A 352 12.50 9.76 59.65
N ASN A 353 11.29 10.14 60.07
CA ASN A 353 10.15 10.41 59.18
C ASN A 353 9.38 11.70 59.53
N ASP A 354 9.97 12.61 60.29
CA ASP A 354 9.38 13.93 60.52
C ASP A 354 9.47 14.83 59.27
N SER A 355 8.61 15.84 59.20
CA SER A 355 8.47 16.72 58.03
C SER A 355 9.79 17.39 57.62
N THR A 356 10.62 17.80 58.57
CA THR A 356 11.90 18.48 58.30
C THR A 356 12.91 17.50 57.72
N THR A 357 13.03 16.31 58.33
CA THR A 357 13.90 15.24 57.82
C THR A 357 13.48 14.78 56.42
N ASN A 358 12.17 14.66 56.17
CA ASN A 358 11.66 14.27 54.85
C ASN A 358 11.95 15.32 53.77
N GLN A 359 11.81 16.60 54.08
CA GLN A 359 12.18 17.67 53.15
C GLN A 359 13.70 17.70 52.90
N ASN A 360 14.53 17.56 53.94
CA ASN A 360 15.98 17.48 53.78
C ASN A 360 16.41 16.28 52.92
N ARG A 361 15.70 15.14 53.06
CA ARG A 361 15.90 13.96 52.20
C ARG A 361 15.55 14.28 50.75
N LEU A 362 14.42 14.94 50.49
CA LEU A 362 14.03 15.38 49.15
C LEU A 362 15.06 16.35 48.54
N ASP A 363 15.56 17.31 49.33
CA ASP A 363 16.58 18.26 48.90
C ASP A 363 17.89 17.54 48.53
N ALA A 364 18.27 16.52 49.28
CA ALA A 364 19.44 15.71 48.96
C ALA A 364 19.25 14.88 47.67
N VAL A 365 18.04 14.35 47.42
CA VAL A 365 17.70 13.71 46.14
C VAL A 365 17.75 14.74 45.00
N ALA A 366 17.22 15.96 45.21
CA ALA A 366 17.27 17.04 44.23
C ALA A 366 18.71 17.39 43.85
N GLN A 367 19.59 17.53 44.84
CA GLN A 367 21.02 17.81 44.63
C GLN A 367 21.73 16.67 43.89
N ALA A 368 21.43 15.42 44.23
CA ALA A 368 21.98 14.25 43.54
C ALA A 368 21.54 14.22 42.07
N MET A 369 20.25 14.45 41.80
CA MET A 369 19.72 14.52 40.45
C MET A 369 20.29 15.70 39.65
N GLN A 370 20.41 16.88 40.28
CA GLN A 370 21.04 18.05 39.67
C GLN A 370 22.47 17.74 39.22
N LYS A 371 23.26 17.09 40.08
CA LYS A 371 24.64 16.68 39.74
C LYS A 371 24.67 15.70 38.57
N ASN A 372 23.73 14.75 38.51
CA ASN A 372 23.64 13.78 37.42
C ASN A 372 23.23 14.45 36.11
N ILE A 373 22.30 15.41 36.14
CA ILE A 373 21.93 16.22 34.98
C ILE A 373 23.10 17.09 34.50
N ASP A 374 23.77 17.81 35.41
CA ASP A 374 24.89 18.69 35.08
C ASP A 374 26.06 17.93 34.44
N LYS A 375 26.25 16.65 34.80
CA LYS A 375 27.22 15.78 34.16
C LYS A 375 26.91 15.53 32.68
N GLU A 376 25.64 15.37 32.33
CA GLU A 376 25.20 15.03 30.97
C GLU A 376 24.99 16.27 30.07
N PHE A 377 24.57 17.40 30.66
CA PHE A 377 24.20 18.62 29.92
C PHE A 377 25.09 19.84 30.19
N GLY A 378 25.96 19.77 31.19
CA GLY A 378 26.71 20.91 31.72
C GLY A 378 25.91 21.71 32.76
N ALA A 379 26.63 22.32 33.69
CA ALA A 379 26.03 23.11 34.77
C ALA A 379 25.20 24.29 34.27
N GLY A 380 24.09 24.58 34.96
CA GLY A 380 23.27 25.77 34.73
C GLY A 380 22.39 25.73 33.48
N LYS A 381 22.11 24.54 32.93
CA LYS A 381 21.17 24.35 31.81
C LYS A 381 19.77 24.02 32.29
N ILE A 382 19.66 23.00 33.12
CA ILE A 382 18.41 22.53 33.71
C ILE A 382 18.51 22.72 35.22
N LYS A 383 17.44 23.23 35.83
CA LYS A 383 17.29 23.36 37.26
C LYS A 383 16.36 22.26 37.79
N VAL A 384 16.83 21.52 38.79
CA VAL A 384 16.03 20.63 39.64
C VAL A 384 15.71 21.38 40.94
N ASP A 385 14.43 21.46 41.30
CA ASP A 385 13.94 22.22 42.45
C ASP A 385 13.02 21.36 43.31
N SER A 386 13.19 21.43 44.64
CA SER A 386 12.42 20.68 45.65
C SER A 386 11.57 21.57 46.57
N SER A 387 11.60 22.89 46.37
CA SER A 387 11.02 23.87 47.31
C SER A 387 9.50 23.78 47.46
N THR A 388 8.83 23.13 46.50
CA THR A 388 7.38 22.93 46.48
C THR A 388 6.95 21.60 47.14
N GLY A 389 7.86 20.93 47.86
CA GLY A 389 7.60 19.62 48.50
C GLY A 389 7.65 18.43 47.52
N SER A 390 7.95 18.70 46.25
CA SER A 390 8.18 17.69 45.21
C SER A 390 9.30 18.13 44.27
N LEU A 391 9.99 17.16 43.64
CA LEU A 391 10.97 17.48 42.61
C LEU A 391 10.27 18.03 41.37
N SER A 392 10.81 19.15 40.89
CA SER A 392 10.40 19.77 39.65
C SER A 392 11.59 20.12 38.77
N PHE A 393 11.38 20.13 37.46
CA PHE A 393 12.41 20.36 36.45
C PHE A 393 12.04 21.56 35.59
N ASN A 394 12.99 22.44 35.35
CA ASN A 394 12.80 23.57 34.46
C ASN A 394 14.10 24.00 33.78
N SER A 395 14.03 24.80 32.71
CA SER A 395 15.21 25.47 32.17
C SER A 395 15.74 26.50 33.18
N ALA A 396 17.04 26.54 33.39
CA ALA A 396 17.65 27.48 34.33
C ALA A 396 17.45 28.95 33.89
N ASN A 397 17.33 29.22 32.59
CA ASN A 397 17.11 30.56 32.03
C ASN A 397 15.62 30.93 31.84
N GLY A 398 14.70 30.03 32.17
CA GLY A 398 13.25 30.22 31.97
C GLY A 398 12.82 30.39 30.50
N LYS A 399 13.67 29.99 29.54
CA LYS A 399 13.43 30.18 28.10
C LYS A 399 13.53 28.87 27.33
N ASP A 400 14.49 28.02 27.66
CA ASP A 400 14.73 26.78 26.91
C ASP A 400 13.65 25.72 27.16
N THR A 401 13.40 24.90 26.15
CA THR A 401 12.53 23.73 26.30
C THR A 401 13.28 22.62 27.03
N VAL A 402 12.70 22.16 28.12
CA VAL A 402 13.07 20.97 28.86
C VAL A 402 11.93 19.96 28.75
N SER A 403 12.28 18.69 28.55
CA SER A 403 11.33 17.59 28.74
C SER A 403 11.94 16.51 29.62
N VAL A 404 11.08 15.82 30.36
CA VAL A 404 11.46 14.72 31.24
C VAL A 404 10.46 13.60 30.99
N ASN A 405 10.94 12.43 30.61
CA ASN A 405 10.08 11.33 30.22
C ASN A 405 10.73 9.97 30.54
N SER A 406 9.94 8.90 30.43
CA SER A 406 10.42 7.53 30.37
C SER A 406 9.62 6.79 29.29
N SER A 407 10.26 5.88 28.55
CA SER A 407 9.54 4.99 27.63
C SER A 407 8.67 3.98 28.38
N ASP A 408 9.00 3.69 29.64
CA ASP A 408 8.29 2.76 30.50
C ASP A 408 7.14 3.46 31.25
N GLN A 409 5.90 3.01 31.02
CA GLN A 409 4.70 3.53 31.67
C GLN A 409 4.71 3.32 33.19
N THR A 410 5.21 2.19 33.67
CA THR A 410 5.31 1.87 35.09
C THR A 410 6.26 2.86 35.78
N VAL A 411 7.40 3.18 35.15
CA VAL A 411 8.32 4.22 35.65
C VAL A 411 7.62 5.57 35.70
N ARG A 412 6.94 5.98 34.63
CA ARG A 412 6.19 7.26 34.60
C ARG A 412 5.14 7.34 35.71
N SER A 413 4.36 6.28 35.90
CA SER A 413 3.27 6.22 36.89
C SER A 413 3.80 6.26 38.32
N ASN A 414 4.88 5.52 38.62
CA ASN A 414 5.50 5.54 39.94
C ASN A 414 6.09 6.91 40.28
N LEU A 415 6.75 7.54 39.31
CA LEU A 415 7.39 8.85 39.46
C LEU A 415 6.44 10.02 39.27
N GLY A 416 5.17 9.80 38.94
CA GLY A 416 4.19 10.87 38.68
C GLY A 416 4.61 11.81 37.55
N ILE A 417 5.19 11.27 36.47
CA ILE A 417 5.62 12.03 35.30
C ILE A 417 4.67 11.72 34.15
N GLU A 418 4.03 12.76 33.62
CA GLU A 418 3.13 12.60 32.47
C GLU A 418 3.88 12.22 31.19
N LYS A 419 3.21 11.49 30.29
CA LYS A 419 3.77 11.20 28.97
C LYS A 419 3.98 12.51 28.21
N GLY A 420 5.19 12.68 27.67
CA GLY A 420 5.54 13.89 26.94
C GLY A 420 5.71 15.13 27.83
N ALA A 421 5.87 14.96 29.14
CA ALA A 421 6.02 16.07 30.08
C ALA A 421 7.14 17.04 29.68
N SER A 422 6.76 18.30 29.53
CA SER A 422 7.64 19.39 29.13
C SER A 422 7.27 20.67 29.87
N ASN A 423 8.25 21.57 30.03
CA ASN A 423 8.03 22.91 30.58
C ASN A 423 7.36 23.87 29.59
N ARG A 424 7.12 23.42 28.35
CA ARG A 424 6.35 24.11 27.29
C ARG A 424 5.35 23.12 26.67
N VAL A 425 4.53 23.60 25.72
CA VAL A 425 3.67 22.70 24.93
C VAL A 425 4.53 21.63 24.28
N SER A 426 4.15 20.37 24.48
CA SER A 426 4.75 19.20 23.86
C SER A 426 3.73 18.57 22.91
N LEU A 427 4.18 18.13 21.75
CA LEU A 427 3.31 17.45 20.80
C LEU A 427 2.93 16.03 21.27
N GLU A 428 3.74 15.45 22.15
CA GLU A 428 3.56 14.11 22.73
C GLU A 428 2.63 14.12 23.95
N SER A 429 2.40 15.28 24.57
CA SER A 429 1.54 15.39 25.74
C SER A 429 0.06 15.43 25.34
N SER A 430 -0.79 14.88 26.19
CA SER A 430 -2.24 14.99 26.04
C SER A 430 -2.69 16.45 26.20
N ILE A 431 -3.84 16.79 25.61
CA ILE A 431 -4.47 18.11 25.80
C ILE A 431 -4.73 18.35 27.29
N MET A 432 -5.20 17.33 28.02
CA MET A 432 -5.44 17.40 29.47
C MET A 432 -4.18 17.70 30.29
N SER A 433 -3.02 17.13 29.93
CA SER A 433 -1.76 17.40 30.64
C SER A 433 -1.10 18.72 30.22
N SER A 434 -1.68 19.41 29.26
CA SER A 434 -1.14 20.64 28.67
C SER A 434 -2.06 21.85 28.81
N LEU A 435 -3.10 21.79 29.67
CA LEU A 435 -4.12 22.85 29.77
C LEU A 435 -3.54 24.24 29.97
N ASP A 436 -2.65 24.37 30.95
CA ASP A 436 -1.95 25.62 31.29
C ASP A 436 -1.07 26.14 30.15
N LYS A 437 -0.53 25.21 29.35
CA LYS A 437 0.31 25.55 28.20
C LYS A 437 -0.50 25.89 26.97
N LEU A 438 -1.73 25.39 26.84
CA LEU A 438 -2.61 25.62 25.70
C LEU A 438 -3.57 26.81 25.89
N GLY A 439 -3.60 27.42 27.08
CA GLY A 439 -4.55 28.48 27.41
C GLY A 439 -5.96 27.94 27.69
N LEU A 440 -6.04 26.72 28.23
CA LEU A 440 -7.26 25.99 28.55
C LEU A 440 -7.47 25.83 30.06
N ASP A 441 -6.84 26.66 30.88
CA ASP A 441 -6.90 26.62 32.35
C ASP A 441 -8.32 26.61 32.92
N SER A 442 -9.28 27.19 32.19
CA SER A 442 -10.70 27.19 32.57
C SER A 442 -11.31 25.79 32.69
N PHE A 443 -10.66 24.77 32.12
CA PHE A 443 -11.08 23.37 32.18
C PHE A 443 -10.31 22.55 33.22
N ALA A 444 -9.46 23.16 34.04
CA ALA A 444 -8.72 22.46 35.08
C ALA A 444 -9.65 21.64 36.00
N GLY A 445 -9.40 20.34 36.13
CA GLY A 445 -10.23 19.43 36.92
C GLY A 445 -11.58 19.03 36.28
N ASN A 446 -11.93 19.56 35.10
CA ASN A 446 -13.19 19.27 34.41
C ASN A 446 -12.95 18.56 33.06
N LYS A 447 -12.56 17.29 33.13
CA LYS A 447 -12.31 16.46 31.94
C LYS A 447 -13.53 16.34 31.03
N ALA A 448 -14.71 16.09 31.60
CA ALA A 448 -15.95 15.94 30.84
C ALA A 448 -16.34 17.23 30.09
N GLY A 449 -16.21 18.39 30.74
CA GLY A 449 -16.47 19.68 30.09
C GLY A 449 -15.48 20.00 28.98
N LEU A 450 -14.21 19.58 29.13
CA LEU A 450 -13.22 19.71 28.07
C LEU A 450 -13.52 18.78 26.89
N ASP A 451 -13.90 17.53 27.15
CA ASP A 451 -14.28 16.57 26.10
C ASP A 451 -15.50 17.09 25.31
N GLU A 452 -16.49 17.65 25.99
CA GLU A 452 -17.64 18.30 25.35
C GLU A 452 -17.19 19.47 24.47
N ALA A 453 -16.37 20.40 25.00
CA ALA A 453 -15.89 21.54 24.24
C ALA A 453 -15.03 21.14 23.02
N LEU A 454 -14.19 20.11 23.16
CA LEU A 454 -13.39 19.56 22.06
C LEU A 454 -14.25 18.88 20.99
N SER A 455 -15.39 18.30 21.36
CA SER A 455 -16.33 17.72 20.40
C SER A 455 -16.96 18.76 19.48
N HIS A 456 -17.06 20.02 19.93
CA HIS A 456 -17.55 21.16 19.14
C HIS A 456 -16.43 22.02 18.54
N LEU A 457 -15.18 21.53 18.51
CA LEU A 457 -14.08 22.26 17.89
C LEU A 457 -14.34 22.41 16.39
N THR A 458 -14.59 23.64 15.94
CA THR A 458 -14.79 23.96 14.52
C THR A 458 -13.70 24.88 13.98
N ILE A 459 -13.28 24.65 12.75
CA ILE A 459 -12.48 25.60 11.96
C ILE A 459 -13.18 25.78 10.60
N ASN A 460 -13.37 27.02 10.16
CA ASN A 460 -14.14 27.36 8.95
C ASN A 460 -15.54 26.73 8.94
N GLY A 461 -16.20 26.72 10.10
CA GLY A 461 -17.52 26.10 10.29
C GLY A 461 -17.53 24.56 10.22
N LYS A 462 -16.37 23.90 10.08
CA LYS A 462 -16.26 22.44 10.01
C LYS A 462 -15.77 21.84 11.32
N GLU A 463 -16.56 20.92 11.86
CA GLU A 463 -16.27 20.18 13.08
C GLU A 463 -15.08 19.21 12.90
N ILE A 464 -14.13 19.26 13.83
CA ILE A 464 -12.94 18.41 13.84
C ILE A 464 -13.18 17.21 14.77
N LYS A 465 -13.54 16.08 14.18
CA LYS A 465 -14.04 14.91 14.92
C LYS A 465 -12.96 14.12 15.66
N GLY A 466 -13.40 13.44 16.72
CA GLY A 466 -12.63 12.43 17.43
C GLY A 466 -11.54 12.99 18.35
N ILE A 467 -11.46 14.30 18.55
CA ILE A 467 -10.54 14.89 19.54
C ILE A 467 -11.15 14.71 20.93
N THR A 468 -10.34 14.26 21.87
CA THR A 468 -10.68 14.15 23.29
C THR A 468 -9.55 14.73 24.12
N SER A 469 -9.79 14.97 25.40
CA SER A 469 -8.82 15.42 26.39
C SER A 469 -7.59 14.50 26.51
N ASP A 470 -7.73 13.20 26.20
CA ASP A 470 -6.63 12.22 26.16
C ASP A 470 -5.90 12.16 24.81
N SER A 471 -6.40 12.86 23.78
CA SER A 471 -5.67 13.03 22.53
C SER A 471 -4.42 13.85 22.76
N THR A 472 -3.34 13.52 22.06
CA THR A 472 -2.12 14.34 22.10
C THR A 472 -2.31 15.64 21.32
N VAL A 473 -1.48 16.65 21.59
CA VAL A 473 -1.47 17.87 20.77
C VAL A 473 -1.12 17.54 19.31
N SER A 474 -0.25 16.54 19.09
CA SER A 474 0.03 16.00 17.75
C SER A 474 -1.23 15.41 17.09
N ASP A 475 -2.01 14.61 17.82
CA ASP A 475 -3.27 14.03 17.32
C ASP A 475 -4.28 15.11 16.91
N MET A 476 -4.38 16.19 17.69
CA MET A 476 -5.24 17.34 17.37
C MET A 476 -4.80 18.02 16.06
N LEU A 477 -3.52 18.35 15.93
CA LEU A 477 -2.99 18.97 14.70
C LEU A 477 -3.18 18.06 13.49
N LYS A 478 -2.95 16.76 13.64
CA LYS A 478 -3.19 15.77 12.59
C LYS A 478 -4.68 15.75 12.18
N LYS A 479 -5.60 15.67 13.15
CA LYS A 479 -7.04 15.67 12.88
C LYS A 479 -7.50 16.94 12.17
N ILE A 480 -6.97 18.11 12.54
CA ILE A 480 -7.25 19.36 11.81
C ILE A 480 -6.77 19.27 10.36
N ASN A 481 -5.53 18.81 10.16
CA ASN A 481 -4.92 18.67 8.83
C ASN A 481 -5.62 17.65 7.92
N ASP A 482 -6.28 16.65 8.51
CA ASP A 482 -7.00 15.56 7.84
C ASP A 482 -8.50 15.87 7.65
N ALA A 483 -9.09 16.78 8.43
CA ALA A 483 -10.53 17.06 8.44
C ALA A 483 -11.06 17.82 7.21
N ASP A 484 -10.20 18.19 6.26
CA ASP A 484 -10.56 19.01 5.10
C ASP A 484 -11.32 20.29 5.52
N ALA A 485 -10.79 20.97 6.54
CA ALA A 485 -11.32 22.22 7.10
C ALA A 485 -10.80 23.48 6.36
N GLY A 486 -10.20 23.30 5.19
CA GLY A 486 -9.62 24.41 4.41
C GLY A 486 -8.36 25.03 5.00
N VAL A 487 -7.72 24.39 6.00
CA VAL A 487 -6.49 24.89 6.62
C VAL A 487 -5.42 23.81 6.76
N LYS A 488 -4.17 24.24 6.93
CA LYS A 488 -3.08 23.46 7.48
C LYS A 488 -2.64 24.03 8.83
N ALA A 489 -2.51 23.17 9.82
CA ALA A 489 -2.15 23.49 11.18
C ALA A 489 -0.75 22.96 11.54
N SER A 490 0.04 23.77 12.23
CA SER A 490 1.35 23.39 12.76
C SER A 490 1.64 24.10 14.09
N TYR A 491 2.66 23.63 14.80
CA TYR A 491 3.16 24.23 16.04
C TYR A 491 4.64 24.60 15.89
N MET A 492 4.94 25.88 16.07
CA MET A 492 6.29 26.45 16.08
C MET A 492 6.86 26.40 17.49
N GLN A 493 7.58 25.32 17.81
CA GLN A 493 8.14 25.11 19.15
C GLN A 493 9.08 26.23 19.61
N GLY A 494 9.84 26.85 18.70
CA GLY A 494 10.78 27.92 19.03
C GLY A 494 10.12 29.22 19.52
N SER A 495 8.94 29.55 19.00
CA SER A 495 8.15 30.73 19.40
C SER A 495 7.00 30.39 20.35
N GLY A 496 6.69 29.10 20.53
CA GLY A 496 5.57 28.64 21.34
C GLY A 496 4.21 28.94 20.72
N ARG A 497 4.09 28.94 19.38
CA ARG A 497 2.87 29.40 18.69
C ARG A 497 2.32 28.35 17.76
N PHE A 498 1.00 28.31 17.63
CA PHE A 498 0.35 27.57 16.56
C PHE A 498 0.22 28.44 15.32
N VAL A 499 0.25 27.81 14.16
CA VAL A 499 0.01 28.47 12.87
C VAL A 499 -1.08 27.72 12.15
N LEU A 500 -2.09 28.45 11.71
CA LEU A 500 -3.06 28.00 10.72
C LEU A 500 -2.79 28.75 9.42
N ILE A 501 -2.72 28.04 8.30
CA ILE A 501 -2.59 28.61 6.96
C ILE A 501 -3.76 28.11 6.13
N HIS A 502 -4.50 29.02 5.50
CA HIS A 502 -5.58 28.64 4.59
C HIS A 502 -5.00 27.85 3.40
N SER A 503 -5.66 26.75 3.01
CA SER A 503 -5.17 25.84 1.96
C SER A 503 -5.20 26.47 0.57
N GLU A 504 -5.95 27.55 0.41
CA GLU A 504 -6.05 28.36 -0.82
C GLU A 504 -5.62 29.80 -0.58
N THR A 505 -5.15 30.45 -1.63
CA THR A 505 -4.82 31.89 -1.63
C THR A 505 -6.03 32.74 -1.99
N GLY A 506 -5.93 34.06 -1.79
CA GLY A 506 -6.92 35.03 -2.24
C GLY A 506 -7.52 35.88 -1.12
N SER A 507 -8.02 37.06 -1.48
CA SER A 507 -8.53 38.08 -0.53
C SER A 507 -9.83 37.69 0.17
N GLY A 508 -10.62 36.78 -0.42
CA GLY A 508 -11.87 36.26 0.14
C GLY A 508 -11.74 34.95 0.93
N ARG A 509 -10.51 34.51 1.22
CA ARG A 509 -10.24 33.26 1.94
C ARG A 509 -9.85 33.55 3.38
N SER A 510 -10.82 33.48 4.30
CA SER A 510 -10.61 33.71 5.72
C SER A 510 -10.56 32.41 6.54
N ILE A 511 -9.89 32.45 7.68
CA ILE A 511 -9.86 31.41 8.71
C ILE A 511 -10.79 31.83 9.83
N ASP A 512 -11.91 31.13 9.97
CA ASP A 512 -12.88 31.32 11.04
C ASP A 512 -12.63 30.32 12.17
N LEU A 513 -12.46 30.85 13.39
CA LEU A 513 -12.29 30.08 14.63
C LEU A 513 -13.56 30.07 15.50
N GLY A 514 -14.68 30.58 14.99
CA GLY A 514 -15.94 30.71 15.72
C GLY A 514 -16.00 31.96 16.61
N ASP A 515 -17.03 32.03 17.46
CA ASP A 515 -17.26 33.18 18.35
C ASP A 515 -16.15 33.28 19.41
N ALA A 516 -15.34 34.33 19.34
CA ALA A 516 -14.26 34.59 20.28
C ALA A 516 -14.75 34.91 21.70
N SER A 517 -16.03 35.29 21.86
CA SER A 517 -16.64 35.58 23.16
C SER A 517 -17.15 34.35 23.90
N ASP A 518 -17.29 33.21 23.21
CA ASP A 518 -17.67 31.95 23.85
C ASP A 518 -16.50 31.40 24.70
N ALA A 519 -16.75 31.30 26.00
CA ALA A 519 -15.79 30.77 26.96
C ALA A 519 -15.43 29.29 26.73
N ASN A 520 -16.23 28.54 25.96
CA ASN A 520 -15.97 27.15 25.60
C ASN A 520 -15.34 26.97 24.21
N ASN A 521 -15.10 28.06 23.46
CA ASN A 521 -14.47 27.98 22.14
C ASN A 521 -12.98 27.64 22.26
N VAL A 522 -12.67 26.34 22.22
CA VAL A 522 -11.31 25.80 22.27
C VAL A 522 -10.47 26.18 21.04
N ALA A 523 -11.09 26.35 19.86
CA ALA A 523 -10.37 26.72 18.65
C ALA A 523 -9.77 28.12 18.80
N ASN A 524 -10.57 29.11 19.21
CA ASN A 524 -10.08 30.46 19.46
C ASN A 524 -9.09 30.51 20.64
N LYS A 525 -9.28 29.73 21.70
CA LYS A 525 -8.31 29.68 22.82
C LYS A 525 -6.93 29.15 22.40
N ILE A 526 -6.87 28.16 21.52
CA ILE A 526 -5.61 27.53 21.10
C ILE A 526 -4.97 28.27 19.92
N PHE A 527 -5.77 28.67 18.92
CA PHE A 527 -5.26 29.22 17.66
C PHE A 527 -5.44 30.72 17.53
N GLY A 528 -6.25 31.34 18.38
CA GLY A 528 -6.56 32.77 18.31
C GLY A 528 -5.33 33.66 18.51
N ALA A 529 -5.42 34.82 17.89
CA ALA A 529 -4.38 35.84 17.85
C ALA A 529 -4.92 37.16 18.41
N THR A 530 -4.19 37.76 19.34
CA THR A 530 -4.49 39.06 19.93
C THR A 530 -3.24 39.95 19.91
N ALA A 531 -3.43 41.27 19.81
CA ALA A 531 -2.31 42.21 19.84
C ALA A 531 -1.51 42.12 21.16
N GLY A 532 -2.17 41.82 22.28
CA GLY A 532 -1.54 41.69 23.59
C GLY A 532 -0.78 40.37 23.81
N GLY A 533 -1.23 39.28 23.19
CA GLY A 533 -0.51 37.98 23.20
C GLY A 533 0.54 37.85 22.09
N GLY A 534 0.72 38.92 21.31
CA GLY A 534 1.64 39.01 20.19
C GLY A 534 1.28 38.11 19.02
N GLY A 535 0.04 37.64 18.91
CA GLY A 535 -0.46 36.91 17.75
C GLY A 535 -0.62 37.82 16.54
N GLU A 536 -0.67 37.23 15.35
CA GLU A 536 -0.79 37.95 14.08
C GLU A 536 -1.79 37.25 13.15
N VAL A 537 -2.62 38.05 12.47
CA VAL A 537 -3.47 37.59 11.38
C VAL A 537 -2.96 38.24 10.09
N ASN A 538 -2.46 37.44 9.17
CA ASN A 538 -2.02 37.90 7.86
C ASN A 538 -3.12 37.56 6.86
N HIS A 539 -3.87 38.56 6.41
CA HIS A 539 -4.95 38.35 5.44
C HIS A 539 -4.43 37.88 4.08
N GLY A 540 -5.18 36.99 3.44
CA GLY A 540 -4.93 36.59 2.06
C GLY A 540 -5.08 37.77 1.10
N GLN A 541 -4.44 37.70 -0.05
CA GLN A 541 -4.57 38.69 -1.12
C GLN A 541 -4.69 38.00 -2.48
N ASP A 542 -5.32 38.66 -3.44
CA ASP A 542 -5.42 38.17 -4.82
C ASP A 542 -4.15 38.52 -5.60
N ALA A 543 -3.80 37.66 -6.56
CA ALA A 543 -2.79 37.96 -7.56
C ALA A 543 -3.33 38.95 -8.58
N GLU A 544 -2.44 39.75 -9.17
CA GLU A 544 -2.79 40.76 -10.16
C GLU A 544 -1.71 40.82 -11.24
N ILE A 545 -2.14 40.66 -12.48
CA ILE A 545 -1.29 40.78 -13.67
C ILE A 545 -1.84 41.82 -14.63
N VAL A 546 -0.95 42.36 -15.44
CA VAL A 546 -1.28 43.29 -16.51
C VAL A 546 -0.88 42.67 -17.84
N TYR A 547 -1.82 42.57 -18.78
CA TYR A 547 -1.59 41.95 -20.08
C TYR A 547 -2.07 42.82 -21.24
N ASN A 548 -1.57 42.56 -22.45
CA ASN A 548 -2.05 43.16 -23.69
C ASN A 548 -1.82 42.24 -24.90
N TYR A 549 -2.39 42.59 -26.05
CA TYR A 549 -2.24 41.84 -27.31
C TYR A 549 -1.29 42.50 -28.31
N GLY A 550 -0.30 43.27 -27.80
CA GLY A 550 0.63 44.03 -28.63
C GLY A 550 0.03 45.29 -29.26
N ASN A 551 -1.22 45.62 -28.94
CA ASN A 551 -1.94 46.84 -29.36
C ASN A 551 -1.64 48.06 -28.47
N GLY A 552 -0.89 47.88 -27.38
CA GLY A 552 -0.57 48.95 -26.42
C GLY A 552 -1.67 49.26 -25.40
N ILE A 553 -2.77 48.50 -25.39
CA ILE A 553 -3.86 48.65 -24.41
C ILE A 553 -3.65 47.61 -23.30
N ASN A 554 -3.32 48.08 -22.10
CA ASN A 554 -3.08 47.23 -20.94
C ASN A 554 -4.38 46.97 -20.18
N GLU A 555 -4.66 45.69 -19.91
CA GLU A 555 -5.78 45.23 -19.09
C GLU A 555 -5.26 44.62 -17.79
N VAL A 556 -5.99 44.84 -16.69
CA VAL A 556 -5.68 44.28 -15.38
C VAL A 556 -6.55 43.06 -15.14
N LEU A 557 -5.93 41.94 -14.78
CA LEU A 557 -6.62 40.72 -14.40
C LEU A 557 -6.23 40.34 -12.97
N THR A 558 -7.23 40.15 -12.13
CA THR A 558 -7.06 39.62 -10.77
C THR A 558 -7.46 38.15 -10.71
N SER A 559 -6.82 37.40 -9.80
CA SER A 559 -7.12 36.00 -9.56
C SER A 559 -6.91 35.68 -8.09
N SER A 560 -7.76 34.84 -7.50
CA SER A 560 -7.54 34.32 -6.15
C SER A 560 -6.31 33.40 -6.07
N SER A 561 -5.75 32.98 -7.21
CA SER A 561 -4.54 32.18 -7.30
C SER A 561 -3.46 32.88 -8.12
N ASN A 562 -2.24 32.37 -8.05
CA ASN A 562 -1.14 32.81 -8.92
C ASN A 562 -1.27 32.30 -10.37
N THR A 563 -2.39 31.68 -10.70
CA THR A 563 -2.71 31.16 -12.04
C THR A 563 -3.83 31.97 -12.67
N PHE A 564 -3.68 32.27 -13.95
CA PHE A 564 -4.57 33.08 -14.77
C PHE A 564 -4.93 32.31 -16.03
N ASN A 565 -6.16 32.45 -16.49
CA ASN A 565 -6.58 31.93 -17.79
C ASN A 565 -6.90 33.11 -18.70
N ILE A 566 -6.17 33.22 -19.81
CA ILE A 566 -6.33 34.27 -20.81
C ILE A 566 -6.46 33.58 -22.17
N ASP A 567 -7.66 33.65 -22.77
CA ASP A 567 -7.97 33.10 -24.10
C ASP A 567 -7.50 31.66 -24.36
N GLY A 568 -7.67 30.77 -23.36
CA GLY A 568 -7.27 29.36 -23.46
C GLY A 568 -5.81 29.08 -23.10
N MET A 569 -5.04 30.12 -22.75
CA MET A 569 -3.70 29.97 -22.17
C MET A 569 -3.76 30.06 -20.66
N THR A 570 -3.20 29.06 -19.99
CA THR A 570 -2.97 29.06 -18.55
C THR A 570 -1.61 29.68 -18.27
N ILE A 571 -1.58 30.76 -17.51
CA ILE A 571 -0.37 31.51 -17.15
C ILE A 571 -0.20 31.46 -15.64
N THR A 572 0.98 31.05 -15.17
CA THR A 572 1.29 31.02 -13.73
C THR A 572 2.41 32.01 -13.44
N ALA A 573 2.17 32.89 -12.46
CA ALA A 573 3.14 33.86 -11.98
C ALA A 573 3.80 33.40 -10.66
N SER A 574 5.11 33.51 -10.54
CA SER A 574 5.86 33.14 -9.32
C SER A 574 6.65 34.30 -8.70
N GLY A 575 6.62 35.47 -9.33
CA GLY A 575 7.32 36.67 -8.88
C GLY A 575 6.72 37.94 -9.49
N LYS A 576 6.97 39.07 -8.82
CA LYS A 576 6.57 40.40 -9.27
C LYS A 576 7.59 40.96 -10.26
N PHE A 577 7.15 41.63 -11.32
CA PHE A 577 8.01 42.32 -12.29
C PHE A 577 7.22 43.35 -13.11
N GLY A 578 7.94 44.15 -13.91
CA GLY A 578 7.33 45.05 -14.90
C GLY A 578 6.85 46.39 -14.35
N VAL A 579 7.03 46.63 -13.05
CA VAL A 579 6.70 47.87 -12.33
C VAL A 579 7.79 48.20 -11.31
N GLU A 580 7.85 49.46 -10.91
CA GLU A 580 8.66 49.90 -9.76
C GLU A 580 8.08 49.34 -8.46
N LEU A 581 8.95 48.83 -7.58
CA LEU A 581 8.58 48.28 -6.28
C LEU A 581 9.19 49.15 -5.16
N ASP A 582 8.41 49.40 -4.10
CA ASP A 582 8.90 50.05 -2.90
C ASP A 582 9.79 49.13 -2.04
N SER A 583 10.31 49.64 -0.92
CA SER A 583 11.16 48.87 0.01
C SER A 583 10.44 47.68 0.67
N SER A 584 9.10 47.66 0.63
CA SER A 584 8.25 46.59 1.13
C SER A 584 7.83 45.62 0.02
N GLY A 585 8.28 45.83 -1.22
CA GLY A 585 7.98 44.99 -2.37
C GLY A 585 6.59 45.22 -2.97
N ASN A 586 5.93 46.36 -2.71
CA ASN A 586 4.65 46.73 -3.30
C ASN A 586 4.84 47.57 -4.55
N ALA A 587 3.96 47.38 -5.54
CA ALA A 587 4.00 48.13 -6.78
C ALA A 587 3.66 49.62 -6.55
N VAL A 588 4.55 50.50 -6.99
CA VAL A 588 4.36 51.95 -6.91
C VAL A 588 3.36 52.38 -7.99
N THR A 589 2.33 53.12 -7.58
CA THR A 589 1.32 53.71 -8.47
C THR A 589 1.57 55.19 -8.66
N LYS A 590 1.17 55.72 -9.82
CA LYS A 590 1.12 57.15 -10.10
C LYS A 590 -0.07 57.78 -9.35
N PRO A 591 -0.13 59.12 -9.23
CA PRO A 591 -1.25 59.81 -8.58
C PRO A 591 -2.64 59.51 -9.19
N ASP A 592 -2.68 59.07 -10.44
CA ASP A 592 -3.91 58.67 -11.15
C ASP A 592 -4.29 57.19 -10.93
N GLY A 593 -3.54 56.45 -10.13
CA GLY A 593 -3.74 55.02 -9.84
C GLY A 593 -3.12 54.08 -10.88
N SER A 594 -2.55 54.58 -11.98
CA SER A 594 -1.89 53.74 -12.98
C SER A 594 -0.46 53.34 -12.59
N TYR A 595 0.04 52.23 -13.14
CA TYR A 595 1.42 51.79 -12.90
C TYR A 595 2.42 52.47 -13.85
N ASN A 596 3.67 52.59 -13.39
CA ASN A 596 4.79 52.93 -14.26
C ASN A 596 5.43 51.65 -14.82
N PHE A 597 5.08 51.30 -16.06
CA PHE A 597 5.51 50.05 -16.67
C PHE A 597 6.92 50.12 -17.22
N ASP A 598 7.76 49.14 -16.86
CA ASP A 598 9.03 48.92 -17.53
C ASP A 598 8.81 48.05 -18.78
N SER A 599 8.65 48.69 -19.93
CA SER A 599 8.43 47.99 -21.20
C SER A 599 9.54 46.99 -21.56
N SER A 600 10.76 47.16 -21.02
CA SER A 600 11.87 46.22 -21.25
C SER A 600 11.66 44.86 -20.56
N LYS A 601 10.79 44.81 -19.55
CA LYS A 601 10.44 43.59 -18.79
C LYS A 601 9.20 42.87 -19.30
N THR A 602 8.65 43.32 -20.43
CA THR A 602 7.48 42.67 -21.04
C THR A 602 7.82 41.23 -21.42
N VAL A 603 6.97 40.30 -21.01
CA VAL A 603 7.04 38.89 -21.37
C VAL A 603 6.10 38.62 -22.54
N SER A 604 6.53 37.82 -23.50
CA SER A 604 5.81 37.42 -24.71
C SER A 604 5.88 35.90 -24.88
N PHE A 605 5.03 35.34 -25.75
CA PHE A 605 4.91 33.90 -25.91
C PHE A 605 5.09 33.47 -27.37
N SER A 606 5.59 32.26 -27.57
CA SER A 606 5.56 31.59 -28.88
C SER A 606 5.16 30.14 -28.72
N SER A 607 4.31 29.62 -29.61
CA SER A 607 3.91 28.22 -29.61
C SER A 607 4.73 27.39 -30.62
N LYS A 608 5.12 26.17 -30.23
CA LYS A 608 5.73 25.15 -31.10
C LYS A 608 5.11 23.77 -30.83
N ALA A 609 5.16 22.89 -31.83
CA ALA A 609 4.76 21.49 -31.66
C ALA A 609 5.79 20.72 -30.81
N ASN A 610 5.33 19.74 -30.02
CA ASN A 610 6.23 18.86 -29.27
C ASN A 610 6.85 17.78 -30.19
N VAL A 611 7.90 18.19 -30.92
CA VAL A 611 8.56 17.37 -31.96
C VAL A 611 9.04 16.03 -31.41
N GLU A 612 9.65 16.00 -30.23
CA GLU A 612 10.19 14.77 -29.63
C GLU A 612 9.10 13.78 -29.25
N LYS A 613 8.01 14.24 -28.61
CA LYS A 613 6.88 13.37 -28.25
C LYS A 613 6.19 12.79 -29.49
N ALA A 614 5.98 13.61 -30.51
CA ALA A 614 5.38 13.19 -31.78
C ALA A 614 6.25 12.14 -32.48
N THR A 615 7.56 12.39 -32.55
CA THR A 615 8.53 11.48 -33.19
C THR A 615 8.59 10.13 -32.48
N ALA A 616 8.68 10.13 -31.15
CA ALA A 616 8.73 8.90 -30.36
C ALA A 616 7.46 8.05 -30.49
N SER A 617 6.29 8.70 -30.54
CA SER A 617 5.00 8.01 -30.72
C SER A 617 4.89 7.40 -32.12
N MET A 618 5.28 8.15 -33.16
CA MET A 618 5.26 7.67 -34.54
C MET A 618 6.22 6.50 -34.77
N LYS A 619 7.42 6.56 -34.20
CA LYS A 619 8.41 5.47 -34.28
C LYS A 619 7.85 4.16 -33.73
N LYS A 620 7.29 4.20 -32.52
CA LYS A 620 6.68 3.02 -31.88
C LYS A 620 5.48 2.48 -32.66
N PHE A 621 4.66 3.37 -33.21
CA PHE A 621 3.55 2.99 -34.08
C PHE A 621 4.05 2.21 -35.31
N VAL A 622 5.08 2.71 -36.01
CA VAL A 622 5.63 2.03 -37.20
C VAL A 622 6.30 0.70 -36.83
N GLU A 623 7.05 0.64 -35.72
CA GLU A 623 7.66 -0.59 -35.22
C GLU A 623 6.61 -1.68 -34.95
N LYS A 624 5.56 -1.34 -34.18
CA LYS A 624 4.50 -2.30 -33.83
C LYS A 624 3.63 -2.70 -35.01
N TYR A 625 3.41 -1.77 -35.95
CA TYR A 625 2.74 -2.09 -37.21
C TYR A 625 3.56 -3.12 -38.01
N ASN A 626 4.88 -2.90 -38.13
CA ASN A 626 5.78 -3.78 -38.88
C ASN A 626 5.95 -5.16 -38.22
N GLU A 627 5.98 -5.23 -36.88
CA GLU A 627 5.94 -6.49 -36.13
C GLU A 627 4.68 -7.31 -36.46
N LEU A 628 3.50 -6.65 -36.47
CA LEU A 628 2.23 -7.30 -36.80
C LEU A 628 2.20 -7.78 -38.26
N ILE A 629 2.63 -6.96 -39.22
CA ILE A 629 2.75 -7.35 -40.63
C ILE A 629 3.69 -8.55 -40.80
N THR A 630 4.81 -8.57 -40.10
CA THR A 630 5.76 -9.69 -40.13
C THR A 630 5.10 -10.97 -39.63
N SER A 631 4.42 -10.91 -38.48
CA SER A 631 3.69 -12.05 -37.92
C SER A 631 2.60 -12.58 -38.87
N LEU A 632 1.85 -11.70 -39.53
CA LEU A 632 0.85 -12.09 -40.52
C LEU A 632 1.48 -12.74 -41.75
N ASN A 633 2.56 -12.15 -42.28
CA ASN A 633 3.27 -12.70 -43.42
C ASN A 633 3.85 -14.09 -43.12
N ASP A 634 4.40 -14.31 -41.93
CA ASP A 634 4.91 -15.62 -41.50
C ASP A 634 3.79 -16.66 -41.44
N HIS A 635 2.65 -16.33 -40.82
CA HIS A 635 1.52 -17.26 -40.75
C HIS A 635 0.89 -17.58 -42.12
N VAL A 636 0.94 -16.65 -43.08
CA VAL A 636 0.39 -16.85 -44.44
C VAL A 636 1.36 -17.56 -45.37
N LYS A 637 2.68 -17.34 -45.23
CA LYS A 637 3.70 -17.88 -46.14
C LYS A 637 4.24 -19.24 -45.70
N THR A 638 4.34 -19.48 -44.39
CA THR A 638 5.04 -20.65 -43.86
C THR A 638 4.17 -21.89 -43.84
N ARG A 639 4.53 -22.92 -44.61
CA ARG A 639 3.85 -24.22 -44.63
C ARG A 639 4.22 -25.06 -43.40
N LYS A 640 3.29 -25.95 -43.00
CA LYS A 640 3.54 -26.95 -41.95
C LYS A 640 4.66 -27.91 -42.38
N GLU A 641 5.63 -28.11 -41.50
CA GLU A 641 6.72 -29.06 -41.71
C GLU A 641 6.19 -30.50 -41.59
N LYS A 642 6.51 -31.36 -42.57
CA LYS A 642 6.06 -32.75 -42.57
C LYS A 642 6.84 -33.56 -41.53
N GLY A 643 6.18 -34.47 -40.82
CA GLY A 643 6.80 -35.39 -39.86
C GLY A 643 6.89 -34.88 -38.42
N TYR A 644 6.41 -33.66 -38.13
CA TYR A 644 6.37 -33.09 -36.79
C TYR A 644 4.94 -33.02 -36.26
N ASP A 645 4.41 -34.16 -35.84
CA ASP A 645 3.17 -34.21 -35.06
C ASP A 645 3.43 -33.87 -33.59
N PRO A 646 2.43 -33.39 -32.82
CA PRO A 646 2.58 -33.16 -31.39
C PRO A 646 3.10 -34.42 -30.68
N LEU A 647 4.07 -34.21 -29.80
CA LEU A 647 4.65 -35.30 -29.03
C LEU A 647 3.61 -35.88 -28.08
N THR A 648 3.53 -37.20 -28.04
CA THR A 648 2.80 -37.96 -27.01
C THR A 648 3.48 -37.82 -25.65
N ASP A 649 2.74 -38.07 -24.57
CA ASP A 649 3.30 -38.01 -23.21
C ASP A 649 4.48 -38.99 -23.04
N GLU A 650 4.42 -40.14 -23.71
CA GLU A 650 5.48 -41.14 -23.74
C GLU A 650 6.72 -40.65 -24.49
N GLN A 651 6.55 -40.00 -25.64
CA GLN A 651 7.66 -39.40 -26.39
C GLN A 651 8.30 -38.24 -25.62
N LYS A 652 7.50 -37.42 -24.93
CA LYS A 652 8.01 -36.33 -24.09
C LYS A 652 8.89 -36.86 -22.96
N LYS A 653 8.52 -37.97 -22.32
CA LYS A 653 9.32 -38.60 -21.25
C LYS A 653 10.67 -39.15 -21.72
N GLN A 654 10.84 -39.40 -23.02
CA GLN A 654 12.05 -39.96 -23.62
C GLN A 654 12.99 -38.89 -24.21
N LEU A 655 12.56 -37.62 -24.25
CA LEU A 655 13.32 -36.51 -24.83
C LEU A 655 13.80 -35.53 -23.77
N SER A 656 14.91 -34.84 -24.05
CA SER A 656 15.33 -33.69 -23.25
C SER A 656 14.44 -32.47 -23.50
N GLN A 657 14.35 -31.55 -22.53
CA GLN A 657 13.52 -30.34 -22.67
C GLN A 657 13.85 -29.52 -23.93
N THR A 658 15.14 -29.33 -24.24
CA THR A 658 15.56 -28.61 -25.46
C THR A 658 15.10 -29.31 -26.75
N SER A 659 15.08 -30.64 -26.75
CA SER A 659 14.56 -31.41 -27.89
C SER A 659 13.04 -31.27 -28.02
N ILE A 660 12.32 -31.26 -26.89
CA ILE A 660 10.88 -31.02 -26.84
C ILE A 660 10.57 -29.62 -27.39
N ASP A 661 11.27 -28.58 -26.93
CA ASP A 661 11.03 -27.20 -27.35
C ASP A 661 11.28 -27.01 -28.85
N ASN A 662 12.38 -27.57 -29.37
CA ASN A 662 12.70 -27.53 -30.79
C ASN A 662 11.68 -28.30 -31.63
N TRP A 663 11.19 -29.44 -31.13
CA TRP A 663 10.16 -30.23 -31.79
C TRP A 663 8.82 -29.49 -31.81
N GLU A 664 8.37 -28.97 -30.67
CA GLU A 664 7.13 -28.20 -30.58
C GLU A 664 7.20 -26.92 -31.42
N LYS A 665 8.37 -26.26 -31.50
CA LYS A 665 8.57 -25.10 -32.40
C LYS A 665 8.34 -25.48 -33.86
N LYS A 666 8.89 -26.60 -34.32
CA LYS A 666 8.65 -27.12 -35.68
C LYS A 666 7.21 -27.61 -35.88
N ALA A 667 6.62 -28.22 -34.86
CA ALA A 667 5.24 -28.73 -34.93
C ALA A 667 4.19 -27.60 -34.96
N LYS A 668 4.48 -26.45 -34.32
CA LYS A 668 3.65 -25.22 -34.35
C LYS A 668 3.86 -24.39 -35.63
N GLN A 669 4.92 -24.67 -36.39
CA GLN A 669 5.24 -23.94 -37.61
C GLN A 669 4.11 -24.10 -38.65
N GLY A 670 3.65 -22.98 -39.20
CA GLY A 670 2.59 -22.99 -40.22
C GLY A 670 1.22 -23.48 -39.71
N ILE A 671 0.96 -23.41 -38.40
CA ILE A 671 -0.31 -23.91 -37.84
C ILE A 671 -1.55 -23.12 -38.28
N LEU A 672 -1.37 -21.84 -38.66
CA LEU A 672 -2.41 -20.99 -39.25
C LEU A 672 -2.30 -20.92 -40.79
N TYR A 673 -1.41 -21.70 -41.40
CA TYR A 673 -1.28 -21.75 -42.84
C TYR A 673 -2.54 -22.35 -43.43
N GLY A 674 -3.22 -21.61 -44.30
CA GLY A 674 -4.47 -22.08 -44.89
C GLY A 674 -5.72 -21.46 -44.28
N GLU A 675 -5.63 -20.74 -43.17
CA GLU A 675 -6.78 -20.11 -42.51
C GLU A 675 -7.27 -18.88 -43.29
N SER A 676 -8.57 -18.84 -43.60
CA SER A 676 -9.17 -17.74 -44.36
C SER A 676 -9.11 -16.42 -43.62
N SER A 677 -9.37 -16.43 -42.31
CA SER A 677 -9.36 -15.24 -41.45
C SER A 677 -7.99 -14.54 -41.43
N VAL A 678 -6.90 -15.31 -41.35
CA VAL A 678 -5.53 -14.76 -41.39
C VAL A 678 -5.16 -14.23 -42.77
N ARG A 679 -5.51 -14.96 -43.85
CA ARG A 679 -5.26 -14.48 -45.22
C ARG A 679 -6.04 -13.20 -45.53
N ASN A 680 -7.31 -13.14 -45.14
CA ASN A 680 -8.16 -11.98 -45.32
C ASN A 680 -7.60 -10.78 -44.53
N PHE A 681 -7.15 -11.01 -43.29
CA PHE A 681 -6.51 -9.96 -42.50
C PHE A 681 -5.26 -9.42 -43.16
N LYS A 682 -4.35 -10.29 -43.60
CA LYS A 682 -3.16 -9.90 -44.36
C LYS A 682 -3.54 -9.08 -45.60
N PHE A 683 -4.54 -9.52 -46.37
CA PHE A 683 -4.99 -8.79 -47.55
C PHE A 683 -5.57 -7.41 -47.21
N SER A 684 -6.31 -7.29 -46.11
CA SER A 684 -6.79 -5.99 -45.60
C SER A 684 -5.62 -5.06 -45.29
N MET A 685 -4.60 -5.58 -44.60
CA MET A 685 -3.39 -4.85 -44.24
C MET A 685 -2.58 -4.41 -45.47
N ASP A 686 -2.45 -5.24 -46.50
CA ASP A 686 -1.78 -4.87 -47.76
C ASP A 686 -2.43 -3.67 -48.46
N ARG A 687 -3.74 -3.49 -48.28
CA ARG A 687 -4.50 -2.41 -48.92
C ARG A 687 -4.46 -1.12 -48.13
N VAL A 688 -3.89 -1.11 -46.91
CA VAL A 688 -3.81 0.08 -46.04
C VAL A 688 -3.20 1.25 -46.79
N MET A 689 -2.02 1.09 -47.41
CA MET A 689 -1.37 2.22 -48.09
C MET A 689 -2.10 2.68 -49.34
N THR A 690 -2.68 1.76 -50.11
CA THR A 690 -3.50 2.15 -51.27
C THR A 690 -4.73 2.95 -50.82
N ASN A 691 -5.39 2.52 -49.75
CA ASN A 691 -6.53 3.22 -49.18
C ASN A 691 -6.13 4.58 -48.60
N ALA A 692 -4.96 4.65 -47.95
CA ALA A 692 -4.42 5.89 -47.39
C ALA A 692 -4.10 6.92 -48.48
N ILE A 693 -3.47 6.50 -49.59
CA ILE A 693 -3.18 7.38 -50.72
C ILE A 693 -4.48 7.93 -51.34
N ASN A 694 -5.48 7.07 -51.54
CA ASN A 694 -6.78 7.49 -52.05
C ASN A 694 -7.50 8.46 -51.09
N ASP A 695 -7.32 8.28 -49.79
CA ASP A 695 -7.92 9.14 -48.78
C ASP A 695 -7.19 10.49 -48.63
N LEU A 696 -5.86 10.50 -48.72
CA LEU A 696 -5.02 11.71 -48.71
C LEU A 696 -5.41 12.70 -49.81
N GLN A 697 -5.77 12.19 -50.99
CA GLN A 697 -6.22 13.03 -52.10
C GLN A 697 -7.44 13.90 -51.74
N LYS A 698 -8.33 13.41 -50.86
CA LYS A 698 -9.49 14.20 -50.38
C LYS A 698 -9.08 15.37 -49.49
N ALA A 699 -7.95 15.26 -48.81
CA ALA A 699 -7.37 16.35 -48.02
C ALA A 699 -6.58 17.37 -48.87
N GLY A 700 -6.52 17.18 -50.19
CA GLY A 700 -5.70 18.00 -51.10
C GLY A 700 -4.20 17.68 -51.02
N LEU A 701 -3.83 16.53 -50.48
CA LEU A 701 -2.44 16.09 -50.28
C LEU A 701 -2.09 14.96 -51.25
N LYS A 702 -0.78 14.79 -51.52
CA LYS A 702 -0.24 13.72 -52.37
C LYS A 702 0.65 12.78 -51.58
N TYR A 703 1.01 11.65 -52.18
CA TYR A 703 1.92 10.68 -51.56
C TYR A 703 3.29 11.29 -51.23
N GLU A 704 3.80 12.19 -52.06
CA GLU A 704 5.07 12.88 -51.82
C GLU A 704 5.03 13.74 -50.55
N ASP A 705 3.86 14.22 -50.12
CA ASP A 705 3.71 14.97 -48.87
C ASP A 705 3.83 14.05 -47.65
N MET A 706 3.35 12.82 -47.76
CA MET A 706 3.53 11.77 -46.75
C MET A 706 5.00 11.35 -46.63
N GLU A 707 5.69 11.19 -47.76
CA GLU A 707 7.14 10.89 -47.77
C GLU A 707 7.97 12.04 -47.18
N LYS A 708 7.61 13.29 -47.47
CA LYS A 708 8.23 14.47 -46.84
C LYS A 708 7.95 14.55 -45.35
N ALA A 709 6.80 14.07 -44.90
CA ALA A 709 6.50 13.90 -43.49
C ALA A 709 7.25 12.73 -42.85
N GLY A 710 8.08 11.99 -43.59
CA GLY A 710 8.92 10.91 -43.07
C GLY A 710 8.20 9.56 -42.95
N ILE A 711 7.04 9.39 -43.58
CA ILE A 711 6.29 8.13 -43.57
C ILE A 711 6.16 7.63 -45.02
N SER A 712 6.61 6.41 -45.29
CA SER A 712 6.49 5.81 -46.62
C SER A 712 6.28 4.29 -46.53
N MET A 713 6.07 3.63 -47.68
CA MET A 713 5.97 2.17 -47.77
C MET A 713 7.33 1.56 -48.12
N SER A 714 7.61 0.35 -47.61
CA SER A 714 8.81 -0.39 -48.05
C SER A 714 8.77 -0.66 -49.55
N SER A 715 9.89 -0.41 -50.22
CA SER A 715 10.07 -0.73 -51.64
C SER A 715 10.34 -2.22 -51.90
N ASP A 716 10.61 -3.00 -50.85
CA ASP A 716 10.83 -4.44 -50.98
C ASP A 716 9.48 -5.17 -51.16
N VAL A 717 9.31 -5.80 -52.32
CA VAL A 717 8.14 -6.62 -52.65
C VAL A 717 7.94 -7.80 -51.68
N HIS A 718 9.00 -8.24 -51.00
CA HIS A 718 8.94 -9.33 -50.02
C HIS A 718 8.46 -8.88 -48.63
N ASP A 719 8.57 -7.59 -48.31
CA ASP A 719 8.18 -7.03 -47.02
C ASP A 719 6.65 -7.03 -46.81
N GLY A 720 5.87 -7.05 -47.91
CA GLY A 720 4.45 -7.37 -47.89
C GLY A 720 3.63 -6.50 -46.95
N GLY A 721 3.76 -5.18 -47.07
CA GLY A 721 2.90 -4.21 -46.37
C GLY A 721 3.60 -3.32 -45.33
N LYS A 722 4.90 -3.48 -45.08
CA LYS A 722 5.65 -2.71 -44.06
C LYS A 722 5.78 -1.23 -44.39
N LEU A 723 5.83 -0.41 -43.33
CA LEU A 723 6.09 1.02 -43.37
C LEU A 723 7.56 1.32 -43.12
N VAL A 724 8.05 2.41 -43.69
CA VAL A 724 9.37 3.00 -43.44
C VAL A 724 9.17 4.33 -42.73
N PHE A 725 9.93 4.55 -41.66
CA PHE A 725 9.92 5.78 -40.88
C PHE A 725 11.28 6.47 -40.95
N ASP A 726 11.32 7.66 -41.54
CA ASP A 726 12.49 8.53 -41.60
C ASP A 726 12.38 9.57 -40.49
N GLU A 727 13.08 9.30 -39.38
CA GLU A 727 13.01 10.10 -38.15
C GLU A 727 13.45 11.55 -38.40
N GLU A 728 14.49 11.78 -39.21
CA GLU A 728 15.01 13.11 -39.50
C GLU A 728 14.02 13.93 -40.34
N LYS A 729 13.41 13.32 -41.36
CA LYS A 729 12.36 13.98 -42.15
C LYS A 729 11.13 14.30 -41.32
N PHE A 730 10.70 13.38 -40.46
CA PHE A 730 9.56 13.60 -39.59
C PHE A 730 9.79 14.76 -38.61
N LYS A 731 10.97 14.80 -37.94
CA LYS A 731 11.34 15.91 -37.05
C LYS A 731 11.29 17.25 -37.80
N LYS A 732 11.92 17.32 -38.98
CA LYS A 732 11.92 18.53 -39.82
C LYS A 732 10.51 18.94 -40.26
N ALA A 733 9.65 17.99 -40.59
CA ALA A 733 8.27 18.27 -40.95
C ALA A 733 7.46 18.84 -39.77
N MET A 734 7.64 18.26 -38.57
CA MET A 734 7.02 18.76 -37.33
C MET A 734 7.52 20.15 -36.90
N GLU A 735 8.78 20.48 -37.20
CA GLU A 735 9.36 21.81 -36.92
C GLU A 735 8.85 22.88 -37.90
N THR A 736 8.72 22.53 -39.17
CA THR A 736 8.45 23.51 -40.25
C THR A 736 6.98 23.62 -40.63
N ASN A 737 6.26 22.49 -40.69
CA ASN A 737 4.86 22.41 -41.14
C ASN A 737 4.09 21.30 -40.38
N PRO A 738 3.93 21.41 -39.04
CA PRO A 738 3.25 20.40 -38.24
C PRO A 738 1.79 20.19 -38.64
N GLU A 739 1.13 21.23 -39.16
CA GLU A 739 -0.23 21.15 -39.70
C GLU A 739 -0.36 20.16 -40.87
N THR A 740 0.65 20.05 -41.73
CA THR A 740 0.64 19.05 -42.82
C THR A 740 0.69 17.63 -42.26
N VAL A 741 1.52 17.40 -41.25
CA VAL A 741 1.63 16.10 -40.55
C VAL A 741 0.30 15.74 -39.88
N LYS A 742 -0.34 16.72 -39.21
CA LYS A 742 -1.67 16.57 -38.61
C LYS A 742 -2.71 16.12 -39.64
N LYS A 743 -2.78 16.80 -40.79
CA LYS A 743 -3.72 16.46 -41.89
C LYS A 743 -3.49 15.07 -42.45
N ILE A 744 -2.24 14.62 -42.57
CA ILE A 744 -1.89 13.27 -43.04
C ILE A 744 -2.38 12.20 -42.04
N MET A 745 -2.15 12.42 -40.74
CA MET A 745 -2.37 11.41 -39.71
C MET A 745 -3.83 11.35 -39.23
N SER A 746 -4.41 12.51 -38.92
CA SER A 746 -5.74 12.64 -38.30
C SER A 746 -6.85 12.94 -39.31
N GLY A 747 -6.50 13.35 -40.53
CA GLY A 747 -7.44 13.68 -41.59
C GLY A 747 -7.82 15.16 -41.65
N HIS A 748 -8.38 15.59 -42.78
CA HIS A 748 -8.83 16.95 -43.06
C HIS A 748 -9.77 17.01 -44.26
N ASN A 749 -10.70 17.96 -44.29
CA ASN A 749 -11.65 18.17 -45.40
C ASN A 749 -12.38 16.88 -45.85
N GLY A 750 -12.80 16.07 -44.88
CA GLY A 750 -13.52 14.81 -45.14
C GLY A 750 -12.63 13.60 -45.47
N SER A 751 -11.30 13.74 -45.43
CA SER A 751 -10.40 12.59 -45.34
C SER A 751 -10.47 11.98 -43.93
N LYS A 752 -10.27 10.66 -43.85
CA LYS A 752 -10.22 9.89 -42.60
C LYS A 752 -8.86 10.01 -41.91
N GLY A 753 -7.79 10.23 -42.67
CA GLY A 753 -6.42 10.26 -42.16
C GLY A 753 -5.81 8.86 -41.99
N PHE A 754 -4.48 8.79 -42.00
CA PHE A 754 -3.75 7.53 -42.02
C PHE A 754 -4.03 6.64 -40.81
N ALA A 755 -4.09 7.22 -39.60
CA ALA A 755 -4.37 6.48 -38.38
C ALA A 755 -5.74 5.79 -38.45
N LYS A 756 -6.75 6.47 -39.00
CA LYS A 756 -8.10 5.91 -39.14
C LYS A 756 -8.17 4.82 -40.21
N VAL A 757 -7.46 4.98 -41.33
CA VAL A 757 -7.37 3.96 -42.39
C VAL A 757 -6.77 2.65 -41.84
N VAL A 758 -5.74 2.75 -41.00
CA VAL A 758 -5.15 1.59 -40.31
C VAL A 758 -6.15 0.97 -39.32
N GLU A 759 -6.86 1.78 -38.54
CA GLU A 759 -7.91 1.31 -37.61
C GLU A 759 -8.98 0.50 -38.34
N GLU A 760 -9.46 1.00 -39.49
CA GLU A 760 -10.50 0.35 -40.29
C GLU A 760 -10.04 -0.96 -40.93
N ALA A 761 -8.75 -1.08 -41.28
CA ALA A 761 -8.21 -2.31 -41.83
C ALA A 761 -8.12 -3.45 -40.80
N MET A 762 -7.94 -3.12 -39.51
CA MET A 762 -7.79 -4.07 -38.41
C MET A 762 -9.11 -4.43 -37.72
N THR A 763 -10.04 -3.47 -37.61
CA THR A 763 -11.29 -3.59 -36.84
C THR A 763 -12.12 -4.85 -37.18
N PRO A 764 -12.27 -5.28 -38.45
CA PRO A 764 -13.02 -6.49 -38.79
C PRO A 764 -12.42 -7.78 -38.23
N TYR A 765 -11.12 -7.80 -37.92
CA TYR A 765 -10.37 -9.00 -37.55
C TYR A 765 -10.15 -9.11 -36.05
N ALA A 766 -9.93 -7.98 -35.37
CA ALA A 766 -9.90 -7.91 -33.92
C ALA A 766 -10.18 -6.48 -33.44
N THR A 767 -11.03 -6.32 -32.43
CA THR A 767 -11.24 -5.04 -31.74
C THR A 767 -11.69 -5.28 -30.30
N ARG A 768 -11.36 -4.37 -29.38
CA ARG A 768 -11.84 -4.41 -28.00
C ARG A 768 -13.33 -4.10 -27.90
N TYR A 769 -13.87 -3.30 -28.81
CA TYR A 769 -15.23 -2.78 -28.72
C TYR A 769 -16.10 -3.36 -29.83
N ALA A 770 -16.93 -4.35 -29.50
CA ALA A 770 -17.81 -5.01 -30.47
C ALA A 770 -18.73 -4.04 -31.23
N SER A 771 -19.13 -2.93 -30.60
CA SER A 771 -19.92 -1.87 -31.23
C SER A 771 -19.23 -1.22 -32.44
N ARG A 772 -17.88 -1.22 -32.50
CA ARG A 772 -17.12 -0.68 -33.63
C ARG A 772 -17.13 -1.60 -34.86
N ASN A 773 -17.56 -2.85 -34.69
CA ASN A 773 -17.55 -3.86 -35.74
C ASN A 773 -18.90 -4.61 -35.78
N GLY A 774 -20.01 -3.87 -35.76
CA GLY A 774 -21.35 -4.42 -35.95
C GLY A 774 -21.78 -5.45 -34.91
N GLY A 775 -21.28 -5.37 -33.68
CA GLY A 775 -21.53 -6.34 -32.60
C GLY A 775 -20.56 -7.52 -32.55
N SER A 776 -19.54 -7.55 -33.41
CA SER A 776 -18.48 -8.59 -33.42
C SER A 776 -17.18 -8.06 -32.82
N TYR A 777 -16.45 -8.89 -32.08
CA TYR A 777 -15.08 -8.56 -31.63
C TYR A 777 -14.02 -8.84 -32.71
N GLY A 778 -14.42 -9.36 -33.87
CA GLY A 778 -13.56 -9.61 -35.02
C GLY A 778 -13.37 -11.10 -35.35
N GLU A 779 -12.98 -11.40 -36.59
CA GLU A 779 -12.85 -12.76 -37.11
C GLU A 779 -11.82 -13.61 -36.35
N LEU A 780 -10.66 -13.05 -35.99
CA LEU A 780 -9.63 -13.78 -35.24
C LEU A 780 -10.08 -14.11 -33.81
N VAL A 781 -10.80 -13.17 -33.18
CA VAL A 781 -11.37 -13.36 -31.84
C VAL A 781 -12.46 -14.43 -31.88
N LYS A 782 -13.25 -14.51 -32.95
CA LYS A 782 -14.24 -15.59 -33.15
C LYS A 782 -13.57 -16.96 -33.26
N GLU A 783 -12.41 -17.05 -33.91
CA GLU A 783 -11.66 -18.30 -34.05
C GLU A 783 -10.99 -18.75 -32.73
N GLY A 784 -10.11 -17.94 -32.15
CA GLY A 784 -9.26 -18.32 -31.01
C GLY A 784 -9.60 -17.69 -29.65
N GLY A 785 -10.50 -16.69 -29.63
CA GLY A 785 -10.72 -15.81 -28.49
C GLY A 785 -9.61 -14.76 -28.34
N SER A 786 -9.70 -13.94 -27.28
CA SER A 786 -8.69 -12.93 -26.93
C SER A 786 -8.68 -12.75 -25.41
N ASN A 787 -7.51 -12.49 -24.83
CA ASN A 787 -7.40 -12.17 -23.39
C ASN A 787 -7.78 -10.70 -23.10
N LYS A 788 -7.93 -9.88 -24.14
CA LYS A 788 -8.19 -8.43 -24.05
C LYS A 788 -9.69 -8.09 -24.17
N VAL A 789 -10.57 -9.09 -24.23
CA VAL A 789 -12.03 -8.94 -24.39
C VAL A 789 -12.81 -9.84 -23.43
N THR A 790 -13.99 -9.41 -23.00
CA THR A 790 -14.83 -10.10 -22.00
C THR A 790 -15.73 -11.18 -22.60
N LEU A 791 -15.27 -11.88 -23.64
CA LEU A 791 -16.01 -13.01 -24.22
C LEU A 791 -15.83 -14.25 -23.34
N LYS A 792 -16.92 -15.00 -23.11
CA LYS A 792 -16.80 -16.34 -22.56
C LYS A 792 -16.08 -17.21 -23.60
N ASN A 793 -14.91 -17.74 -23.25
CA ASN A 793 -14.08 -18.62 -24.11
C ASN A 793 -14.82 -19.87 -24.65
N THR A 794 -16.05 -20.13 -24.22
CA THR A 794 -16.89 -21.27 -24.59
C THR A 794 -17.65 -21.10 -25.92
N SER A 795 -17.50 -19.96 -26.61
CA SER A 795 -18.25 -19.67 -27.86
C SER A 795 -17.38 -19.56 -29.11
N THR A 796 -16.09 -19.89 -29.06
CA THR A 796 -15.18 -19.79 -30.22
C THR A 796 -15.24 -21.03 -31.12
N THR A 797 -14.88 -20.89 -32.40
CA THR A 797 -14.82 -22.02 -33.35
C THR A 797 -13.88 -23.11 -32.82
N VAL A 798 -12.71 -22.70 -32.31
CA VAL A 798 -11.71 -23.63 -31.79
C VAL A 798 -12.17 -24.30 -30.49
N TYR A 799 -12.97 -23.63 -29.66
CA TYR A 799 -13.55 -24.25 -28.46
C TYR A 799 -14.51 -25.39 -28.82
N GLN A 800 -15.35 -25.22 -29.84
CA GLN A 800 -16.25 -26.29 -30.29
C GLN A 800 -15.46 -27.48 -30.83
N ALA A 801 -14.39 -27.24 -31.60
CA ALA A 801 -13.51 -28.30 -32.07
C ALA A 801 -12.82 -29.06 -30.90
N LEU A 802 -12.39 -28.36 -29.85
CA LEU A 802 -11.85 -29.00 -28.64
C LEU A 802 -12.90 -29.87 -27.95
N LYS A 803 -14.13 -29.39 -27.84
CA LYS A 803 -15.23 -30.14 -27.23
C LYS A 803 -15.53 -31.42 -28.00
N GLU A 804 -15.70 -31.33 -29.32
CA GLU A 804 -15.98 -32.48 -30.18
C GLU A 804 -14.85 -33.52 -30.13
N ASN A 805 -13.60 -33.07 -30.10
CA ASN A 805 -12.47 -33.99 -30.03
C ASN A 805 -12.31 -34.62 -28.64
N ASN A 806 -12.64 -33.91 -27.56
CA ASN A 806 -12.70 -34.48 -26.22
C ASN A 806 -13.81 -35.53 -26.10
N ASP A 807 -14.98 -35.30 -26.71
CA ASP A 807 -16.06 -36.30 -26.76
C ASP A 807 -15.62 -37.56 -27.53
N LYS A 808 -14.83 -37.40 -28.60
CA LYS A 808 -14.20 -38.50 -29.34
C LYS A 808 -13.18 -39.25 -28.48
N ILE A 809 -12.35 -38.54 -27.70
CA ILE A 809 -11.40 -39.14 -26.76
C ILE A 809 -12.13 -39.98 -25.72
N GLU A 810 -13.21 -39.48 -25.12
CA GLU A 810 -13.98 -40.23 -24.13
C GLU A 810 -14.61 -41.50 -24.72
N LYS A 811 -15.21 -41.42 -25.92
CA LYS A 811 -15.72 -42.62 -26.63
C LYS A 811 -14.62 -43.65 -26.89
N LEU A 812 -13.43 -43.20 -27.30
CA LEU A 812 -12.29 -44.09 -27.54
C LEU A 812 -11.73 -44.70 -26.24
N LYS A 813 -11.71 -43.96 -25.13
CA LYS A 813 -11.35 -44.49 -23.80
C LYS A 813 -12.33 -45.57 -23.36
N THR A 814 -13.64 -45.33 -23.48
CA THR A 814 -14.67 -46.33 -23.14
C THR A 814 -14.55 -47.58 -24.01
N LEU A 815 -14.32 -47.42 -25.32
CA LEU A 815 -14.11 -48.53 -26.23
C LEU A 815 -12.86 -49.33 -25.84
N LEU A 816 -11.74 -48.65 -25.57
CA LEU A 816 -10.49 -49.28 -25.16
C LEU A 816 -10.66 -50.09 -23.87
N SER A 817 -11.32 -49.53 -22.86
CA SER A 817 -11.62 -50.22 -21.61
C SER A 817 -12.47 -51.47 -21.85
N THR A 818 -13.51 -51.35 -22.68
CA THR A 818 -14.42 -52.47 -23.00
C THR A 818 -13.69 -53.60 -23.73
N GLU A 819 -12.81 -53.25 -24.68
CA GLU A 819 -11.96 -54.22 -25.39
C GLU A 819 -11.00 -54.91 -24.43
N GLN A 820 -10.31 -54.16 -23.57
CA GLN A 820 -9.39 -54.69 -22.56
C GLN A 820 -10.10 -55.63 -21.59
N ASP A 821 -11.29 -55.26 -21.09
CA ASP A 821 -12.10 -56.11 -20.21
C ASP A 821 -12.56 -57.39 -20.90
N ARG A 822 -12.96 -57.30 -22.18
CA ARG A 822 -13.35 -58.47 -22.98
C ARG A 822 -12.18 -59.42 -23.15
N TYR A 823 -11.01 -58.91 -23.54
CA TYR A 823 -9.81 -59.71 -23.73
C TYR A 823 -9.32 -60.30 -22.41
N LEU A 824 -9.36 -59.53 -21.31
CA LEU A 824 -9.03 -60.02 -19.97
C LEU A 824 -9.94 -61.20 -19.58
N LYS A 825 -11.26 -61.11 -19.80
CA LYS A 825 -12.22 -62.21 -19.54
C LYS A 825 -11.91 -63.44 -20.39
N GLN A 826 -11.61 -63.27 -21.68
CA GLN A 826 -11.27 -64.38 -22.58
C GLN A 826 -9.98 -65.07 -22.16
N PHE A 827 -8.94 -64.32 -21.80
CA PHE A 827 -7.69 -64.89 -21.29
C PHE A 827 -7.86 -65.56 -19.93
N SER A 828 -8.63 -64.98 -19.01
CA SER A 828 -8.92 -65.64 -17.72
C SER A 828 -9.72 -66.93 -17.89
N GLN A 829 -10.62 -67.03 -18.88
CA GLN A 829 -11.30 -68.28 -19.23
C GLN A 829 -10.33 -69.31 -19.83
N LEU A 830 -9.45 -68.87 -20.74
CA LEU A 830 -8.41 -69.71 -21.32
C LEU A 830 -7.46 -70.27 -20.23
N GLU A 831 -7.04 -69.45 -19.28
CA GLU A 831 -6.21 -69.87 -18.14
C GLU A 831 -6.90 -70.92 -17.27
N LYS A 832 -8.19 -70.75 -16.98
CA LYS A 832 -8.99 -71.77 -16.27
C LYS A 832 -9.05 -73.09 -17.04
N LEU A 833 -9.16 -73.02 -18.36
CA LEU A 833 -9.25 -74.19 -19.23
C LEU A 833 -7.90 -74.91 -19.35
N ILE A 834 -6.80 -74.16 -19.50
CA ILE A 834 -5.43 -74.69 -19.48
C ILE A 834 -5.10 -75.30 -18.11
N SER A 835 -5.49 -74.64 -17.02
CA SER A 835 -5.32 -75.20 -15.67
C SER A 835 -6.10 -76.51 -15.47
N LYS A 836 -7.33 -76.61 -16.00
CA LYS A 836 -8.11 -77.85 -16.02
C LYS A 836 -7.49 -78.94 -16.91
N MET A 837 -6.97 -78.57 -18.07
CA MET A 837 -6.26 -79.50 -18.96
C MET A 837 -4.96 -80.01 -18.31
N ASN A 838 -4.19 -79.14 -17.68
CA ASN A 838 -2.96 -79.54 -16.98
C ASN A 838 -3.29 -80.48 -15.81
N THR A 839 -4.35 -80.22 -15.04
CA THR A 839 -4.81 -81.14 -13.97
C THR A 839 -5.35 -82.46 -14.51
N GLN A 840 -6.09 -82.48 -15.63
CA GLN A 840 -6.50 -83.73 -16.31
C GLN A 840 -5.34 -84.50 -16.91
N SER A 841 -4.36 -83.81 -17.51
CA SER A 841 -3.14 -84.43 -18.03
C SER A 841 -2.34 -85.04 -16.89
N SER A 842 -2.17 -84.33 -15.76
CA SER A 842 -1.52 -84.89 -14.57
C SER A 842 -2.28 -86.09 -14.00
N TYR A 843 -3.62 -86.09 -14.05
CA TYR A 843 -4.44 -87.24 -13.63
C TYR A 843 -4.27 -88.45 -14.56
N LEU A 844 -4.27 -88.23 -15.89
CA LEU A 844 -4.05 -89.29 -16.89
C LEU A 844 -2.62 -89.83 -16.85
N SER A 845 -1.61 -88.98 -16.66
CA SER A 845 -0.21 -89.40 -16.49
C SER A 845 0.04 -90.13 -15.16
N GLY A 846 -0.85 -90.00 -14.17
CA GLY A 846 -0.80 -90.78 -12.93
C GLY A 846 -1.52 -92.14 -12.99
N LEU A 847 -2.16 -92.46 -14.13
CA LEU A 847 -2.84 -93.74 -14.38
C LEU A 847 -2.00 -94.71 -15.24
N SER A 848 -0.79 -94.33 -15.63
CA SER A 848 0.26 -95.18 -16.22
C SER A 848 1.35 -95.45 -15.21
#